data_AF-A0A2E2PJ71-F1
#
_entry.id   AF-A0A2E2PJ71-F1
#
_cell.length_a   1.000
_cell.length_b   1.000
_cell.length_c   1.000
_cell.angle_alpha   90.00
_cell.angle_beta   90.00
_cell.angle_gamma   90.00
#
_symmetry.space_group_name_H-M   'P 1'
#
loop_
_entity.id
_entity.type
_entity.pdbx_description
1 polymer ?
#
loop_
_entity_poly.entity_id
_entity_poly.type
_entity_poly.pdbx_seq_one_letter_code
_entity_poly.pdbx_strand_id
1 'polypeptide(L)'
;LLHKTTVYGAFDHGIFGALEVKDHTDQFENKKPRQVLWRIYAKQSLLCSGATERSLLFGNNDRPGIMLSKSVRQYCNRWSVIPGKNISIYTNNDDGWITARDLKDAGCNIVTVIDERSDLNPPIRDINYQLGKKVIDTRGGLRLSSIILSDKSRIKTDCLAVSGGFNPNVHLTCHQRGRPQWAKDYQCFVPGNLPKGMNVIGAANGVFELENIFQEINDKMDKILSSLGYKTKTTNQIKFNSKPFNVAAFSKSLPKGNVWVDLQNDVTVKDLKLSVLEGFHSVELLKRYSTLGMATDQGKNSNVLGLSVLSILKNKSIEESGTTIYRPPYTPVPIGAFAGRSRGKHFRPFRLTPSHKWAQKQHAVFVEAGNWLRAQWFPLPHEKSWRESVDREVIKTRESVGICDVTTLGKIDIKGEDSGAFLNFVYANNFGKLPVGKVRYGLMLREDGIAFDDGTTARLSENHFVMTTTTANAVTVYRHLEFCRQCLKPNWDVHLISTTDHWAQFAIAGPKSRALLSEIVDLGVDISNEAFPFMACGEISIFDGIKARLFRISFSGELAYELALPRRYASSFMNAMTELGKKFNLVPYGTEALGVMRIEKGHAAGNELNGQTTANNLGLGKMVSKMNDCIGNTMSEREVFNKKDVLKLVGFAPTNKMHSLVAGSHFISRGKKATLENDEGWMSSVAFSPILGKSIGLGFIREGDKRFGERVDAINLLNNEKIEVEITSPHFFDPKGDRLRA
;
A
#
# COMPACT_ATOMS: atom_id res chain seq x y z
N LEU A 1 -7.36 29.39 -13.52
CA LEU A 1 -8.13 28.79 -12.40
C LEU A 1 -8.57 27.39 -12.80
N LEU A 2 -8.42 26.39 -11.91
CA LEU A 2 -8.92 25.03 -12.15
C LEU A 2 -10.37 24.94 -11.63
N HIS A 3 -11.33 25.34 -12.45
CA HIS A 3 -12.75 25.25 -12.11
C HIS A 3 -13.15 23.78 -11.93
N LYS A 4 -13.98 23.44 -10.93
CA LYS A 4 -14.36 22.05 -10.54
C LYS A 4 -13.23 21.22 -9.90
N THR A 5 -12.35 21.90 -9.17
CA THR A 5 -11.30 21.25 -8.36
C THR A 5 -11.55 21.47 -6.88
N THR A 6 -11.59 20.38 -6.12
CA THR A 6 -11.69 20.44 -4.67
C THR A 6 -10.36 20.08 -4.04
N VAL A 7 -9.78 20.99 -3.26
CA VAL A 7 -8.69 20.66 -2.35
C VAL A 7 -9.29 19.83 -1.21
N TYR A 8 -9.04 18.54 -1.21
CA TYR A 8 -9.61 17.62 -0.23
C TYR A 8 -8.76 17.50 1.04
N GLY A 9 -7.47 17.83 0.98
CA GLY A 9 -6.55 17.62 2.09
C GLY A 9 -5.37 18.60 2.10
N ALA A 10 -4.91 18.90 3.32
CA ALA A 10 -3.70 19.66 3.59
C ALA A 10 -2.80 18.77 4.45
N PHE A 11 -1.57 18.57 4.02
CA PHE A 11 -0.60 17.61 4.56
C PHE A 11 0.72 18.32 4.84
N ASP A 12 1.63 17.63 5.52
CA ASP A 12 2.94 18.15 5.91
C ASP A 12 3.71 18.78 4.75
N HIS A 13 4.61 19.70 5.06
CA HIS A 13 5.54 20.33 4.09
C HIS A 13 4.84 21.10 2.95
N GLY A 14 3.67 21.70 3.22
CA GLY A 14 2.94 22.49 2.22
C GLY A 14 2.36 21.64 1.08
N ILE A 15 2.06 20.36 1.37
CA ILE A 15 1.50 19.43 0.39
C ILE A 15 -0.02 19.47 0.46
N PHE A 16 -0.67 19.62 -0.68
CA PHE A 16 -2.13 19.59 -0.80
C PHE A 16 -2.57 18.50 -1.77
N GLY A 17 -3.63 17.80 -1.38
CA GLY A 17 -4.34 16.88 -2.26
C GLY A 17 -5.55 17.58 -2.86
N ALA A 18 -5.68 17.54 -4.18
CA ALA A 18 -6.86 18.07 -4.86
C ALA A 18 -7.42 17.09 -5.90
N LEU A 19 -8.73 17.09 -6.07
CA LEU A 19 -9.41 16.31 -7.09
C LEU A 19 -10.07 17.25 -8.07
N GLU A 20 -9.63 17.20 -9.32
CA GLU A 20 -10.27 17.90 -10.43
C GLU A 20 -11.20 16.94 -11.18
N VAL A 21 -12.45 17.36 -11.37
CA VAL A 21 -13.42 16.63 -12.20
C VAL A 21 -13.40 17.24 -13.61
N LYS A 22 -12.82 16.51 -14.56
CA LYS A 22 -12.74 16.92 -15.97
C LYS A 22 -14.03 16.66 -16.72
N ASP A 23 -14.69 15.54 -16.39
CA ASP A 23 -15.93 15.13 -17.04
C ASP A 23 -16.91 14.55 -16.01
N HIS A 24 -18.18 14.91 -16.18
CA HIS A 24 -19.29 14.36 -15.39
C HIS A 24 -20.03 13.25 -16.12
N THR A 25 -19.81 13.10 -17.43
CA THR A 25 -20.45 12.08 -18.27
C THR A 25 -19.63 10.80 -18.31
N ASP A 26 -20.31 9.65 -18.36
CA ASP A 26 -19.70 8.30 -18.41
C ASP A 26 -19.31 7.90 -19.85
N GLN A 27 -18.81 8.84 -20.67
CA GLN A 27 -18.41 8.50 -22.03
C GLN A 27 -17.09 7.72 -22.01
N PHE A 28 -17.22 6.38 -22.05
CA PHE A 28 -16.13 5.40 -22.13
C PHE A 28 -15.19 5.59 -23.35
N GLU A 29 -15.61 6.35 -24.36
CA GLU A 29 -14.86 6.57 -25.59
C GLU A 29 -13.70 7.56 -25.42
N ASN A 30 -13.68 8.36 -24.35
CA ASN A 30 -12.66 9.36 -24.17
C ASN A 30 -11.39 8.76 -23.55
N LYS A 31 -10.27 8.74 -24.29
CA LYS A 31 -8.93 8.32 -23.79
C LYS A 31 -8.38 9.21 -22.66
N LYS A 32 -9.13 10.24 -22.24
CA LYS A 32 -8.74 11.22 -21.20
C LYS A 32 -9.26 10.78 -19.82
N PRO A 33 -8.59 11.16 -18.73
CA PRO A 33 -9.07 10.83 -17.38
C PRO A 33 -10.35 11.61 -17.04
N ARG A 34 -11.37 10.92 -16.53
CA ARG A 34 -12.59 11.54 -15.95
C ARG A 34 -12.26 12.48 -14.78
N GLN A 35 -11.28 12.07 -13.97
CA GLN A 35 -10.84 12.79 -12.78
C GLN A 35 -9.30 12.82 -12.74
N VAL A 36 -8.76 13.95 -12.29
CA VAL A 36 -7.32 14.13 -12.10
C VAL A 36 -7.04 14.36 -10.62
N LEU A 37 -6.24 13.47 -10.03
CA LEU A 37 -5.76 13.61 -8.67
C LEU A 37 -4.46 14.43 -8.69
N TRP A 38 -4.50 15.62 -8.10
CA TRP A 38 -3.39 16.54 -8.01
C TRP A 38 -2.69 16.41 -6.66
N ARG A 39 -1.36 16.28 -6.70
CA ARG A 39 -0.48 16.48 -5.55
C ARG A 39 0.26 17.80 -5.72
N ILE A 40 -0.14 18.81 -4.96
CA ILE A 40 0.35 20.18 -5.08
C ILE A 40 1.36 20.42 -3.96
N TYR A 41 2.53 20.95 -4.31
CA TYR A 41 3.55 21.37 -3.35
C TYR A 41 3.62 22.90 -3.39
N ALA A 42 3.24 23.56 -2.30
CA ALA A 42 3.14 25.01 -2.22
C ALA A 42 4.07 25.57 -1.14
N LYS A 43 4.84 26.61 -1.48
CA LYS A 43 5.65 27.36 -0.51
C LYS A 43 4.79 28.21 0.43
N GLN A 44 3.74 28.81 -0.12
CA GLN A 44 2.73 29.60 0.58
C GLN A 44 1.35 29.21 0.04
N SER A 45 0.33 29.28 0.89
CA SER A 45 -1.07 29.05 0.51
C SER A 45 -1.97 30.11 1.15
N LEU A 46 -3.04 30.45 0.44
CA LEU A 46 -4.07 31.38 0.88
C LEU A 46 -5.43 30.69 0.78
N LEU A 47 -6.03 30.42 1.93
CA LEU A 47 -7.31 29.73 2.04
C LEU A 47 -8.46 30.73 2.02
N CYS A 48 -9.25 30.66 0.95
CA CYS A 48 -10.45 31.49 0.74
C CYS A 48 -11.71 30.61 0.68
N SER A 49 -11.85 29.64 1.59
CA SER A 49 -12.91 28.61 1.55
C SER A 49 -14.31 29.11 1.96
N GLY A 50 -14.43 30.38 2.36
CA GLY A 50 -15.67 30.97 2.84
C GLY A 50 -16.21 30.33 4.12
N ALA A 51 -17.52 30.50 4.34
CA ALA A 51 -18.26 29.95 5.47
C ALA A 51 -19.58 29.31 4.98
N THR A 52 -19.99 28.24 5.66
CA THR A 52 -21.24 27.51 5.41
C THR A 52 -22.34 28.05 6.32
N GLU A 53 -23.53 28.33 5.78
CA GLU A 53 -24.66 28.78 6.60
C GLU A 53 -25.18 27.64 7.50
N ARG A 54 -25.56 27.95 8.74
CA ARG A 54 -26.19 27.00 9.65
C ARG A 54 -27.67 27.28 9.83
N SER A 55 -28.43 26.25 10.18
CA SER A 55 -29.85 26.35 10.52
C SER A 55 -30.07 26.84 11.97
N LEU A 56 -31.31 26.84 12.43
CA LEU A 56 -31.74 27.07 13.82
C LEU A 56 -32.48 25.83 14.37
N LEU A 57 -32.46 25.67 15.69
CA LEU A 57 -33.18 24.60 16.38
C LEU A 57 -34.64 25.02 16.64
N PHE A 58 -35.60 24.30 16.08
CA PHE A 58 -37.03 24.47 16.33
C PHE A 58 -37.79 23.16 16.06
N GLY A 59 -39.05 23.06 16.50
CA GLY A 59 -39.85 21.86 16.32
C GLY A 59 -40.18 21.59 14.86
N ASN A 60 -40.04 20.33 14.43
CA ASN A 60 -40.32 19.85 13.07
C ASN A 60 -39.57 20.67 12.00
N ASN A 61 -38.25 20.84 12.19
CA ASN A 61 -37.37 21.64 11.34
C ASN A 61 -36.81 20.90 10.12
N ASP A 62 -37.32 19.71 9.79
CA ASP A 62 -36.85 18.81 8.73
C ASP A 62 -37.75 18.82 7.47
N ARG A 63 -38.95 19.38 7.57
CA ARG A 63 -39.97 19.25 6.51
C ARG A 63 -39.52 19.79 5.15
N PRO A 64 -39.88 19.13 4.03
CA PRO A 64 -39.71 19.68 2.69
C PRO A 64 -40.34 21.07 2.56
N GLY A 65 -39.56 22.04 2.10
CA GLY A 65 -39.91 23.48 2.07
C GLY A 65 -39.12 24.30 3.11
N ILE A 66 -38.54 23.66 4.12
CA ILE A 66 -37.57 24.29 5.03
C ILE A 66 -36.18 24.22 4.39
N MET A 67 -35.54 25.36 4.21
CA MET A 67 -34.25 25.48 3.53
C MET A 67 -33.38 26.53 4.22
N LEU A 68 -32.07 26.41 4.09
CA LEU A 68 -31.15 27.48 4.48
C LEU A 68 -31.45 28.76 3.67
N SER A 69 -31.47 29.91 4.33
CA SER A 69 -31.88 31.19 3.76
C SER A 69 -31.03 31.59 2.55
N LYS A 70 -29.70 31.47 2.66
CA LYS A 70 -28.77 31.72 1.57
C LYS A 70 -28.95 30.74 0.43
N SER A 71 -29.35 29.49 0.69
CA SER A 71 -29.68 28.54 -0.37
C SER A 71 -30.91 28.99 -1.15
N VAL A 72 -31.98 29.44 -0.47
CA VAL A 72 -33.18 30.00 -1.12
C VAL A 72 -32.80 31.21 -1.98
N ARG A 73 -32.02 32.15 -1.42
CA ARG A 73 -31.49 33.32 -2.14
C ARG A 73 -30.66 32.90 -3.36
N GLN A 74 -29.83 31.87 -3.23
CA GLN A 74 -28.98 31.41 -4.32
C GLN A 74 -29.78 30.71 -5.42
N TYR A 75 -30.80 29.89 -5.08
CA TYR A 75 -31.77 29.35 -6.05
C TYR A 75 -32.40 30.46 -6.88
N CYS A 76 -32.85 31.53 -6.23
CA CYS A 76 -33.44 32.69 -6.90
C CYS A 76 -32.40 33.41 -7.79
N ASN A 77 -31.31 33.90 -7.23
CA ASN A 77 -30.38 34.79 -7.95
C ASN A 77 -29.55 34.07 -9.02
N ARG A 78 -29.12 32.82 -8.75
CA ARG A 78 -28.18 32.11 -9.63
C ARG A 78 -28.88 31.24 -10.66
N TRP A 79 -30.00 30.62 -10.28
CA TRP A 79 -30.70 29.64 -11.11
C TRP A 79 -32.10 30.10 -11.51
N SER A 80 -32.57 31.27 -11.06
CA SER A 80 -33.92 31.78 -11.33
C SER A 80 -35.02 30.80 -10.90
N VAL A 81 -34.79 30.09 -9.79
CA VAL A 81 -35.73 29.12 -9.21
C VAL A 81 -36.19 29.62 -7.85
N ILE A 82 -37.52 29.62 -7.64
CA ILE A 82 -38.12 29.97 -6.35
C ILE A 82 -38.64 28.68 -5.69
N PRO A 83 -38.11 28.26 -4.53
CA PRO A 83 -38.48 26.99 -3.90
C PRO A 83 -39.91 26.89 -3.36
N GLY A 84 -40.64 28.01 -3.23
CA GLY A 84 -42.03 28.05 -2.77
C GLY A 84 -42.76 29.33 -3.20
N LYS A 85 -44.08 29.36 -3.11
CA LYS A 85 -44.90 30.52 -3.52
C LYS A 85 -45.14 31.50 -2.38
N ASN A 86 -45.10 31.05 -1.14
CA ASN A 86 -45.36 31.84 0.06
C ASN A 86 -44.17 31.62 0.99
N ILE A 87 -43.25 32.59 1.01
CA ILE A 87 -41.95 32.45 1.66
C ILE A 87 -41.97 33.21 2.99
N SER A 88 -41.68 32.51 4.08
CA SER A 88 -41.34 33.15 5.35
C SER A 88 -39.84 33.00 5.59
N ILE A 89 -39.24 33.99 6.24
CA ILE A 89 -37.81 33.98 6.55
C ILE A 89 -37.66 33.98 8.07
N TYR A 90 -36.92 33.02 8.61
CA TYR A 90 -36.62 32.95 10.04
C TYR A 90 -35.13 33.14 10.27
N THR A 91 -34.77 34.19 11.02
CA THR A 91 -33.37 34.56 11.21
C THR A 91 -33.05 35.02 12.62
N ASN A 92 -31.78 34.96 12.96
CA ASN A 92 -31.20 35.57 14.15
C ASN A 92 -30.06 36.56 13.80
N ASN A 93 -29.93 36.92 12.52
CA ASN A 93 -28.81 37.69 12.00
C ASN A 93 -29.20 38.53 10.77
N ASP A 94 -28.29 39.38 10.32
CA ASP A 94 -28.59 40.33 9.24
C ASP A 94 -28.71 39.70 7.84
N ASP A 95 -28.17 38.50 7.61
CA ASP A 95 -28.19 37.86 6.28
C ASP A 95 -29.60 37.39 5.88
N GLY A 96 -30.46 37.07 6.86
CA GLY A 96 -31.88 36.78 6.60
C GLY A 96 -32.60 37.97 5.95
N TRP A 97 -32.28 39.19 6.35
CA TRP A 97 -32.85 40.40 5.75
C TRP A 97 -32.30 40.70 4.35
N ILE A 98 -31.05 40.30 4.06
CA ILE A 98 -30.50 40.36 2.71
C ILE A 98 -31.29 39.40 1.80
N THR A 99 -31.60 38.20 2.27
CA THR A 99 -32.49 37.28 1.54
C THR A 99 -33.89 37.86 1.33
N ALA A 100 -34.46 38.53 2.33
CA ALA A 100 -35.76 39.20 2.16
C ALA A 100 -35.72 40.27 1.06
N ARG A 101 -34.63 41.06 0.98
CA ARG A 101 -34.45 42.06 -0.09
C ARG A 101 -34.39 41.41 -1.46
N ASP A 102 -33.47 40.48 -1.65
CA ASP A 102 -33.24 39.85 -2.96
C ASP A 102 -34.50 39.14 -3.47
N LEU A 103 -35.23 38.45 -2.59
CA LEU A 103 -36.48 37.81 -2.96
C LEU A 103 -37.58 38.82 -3.31
N LYS A 104 -37.67 39.95 -2.58
CA LYS A 104 -38.63 41.02 -2.89
C LYS A 104 -38.31 41.66 -4.24
N ASP A 105 -37.04 41.98 -4.47
CA ASP A 105 -36.57 42.59 -5.72
C ASP A 105 -36.79 41.65 -6.92
N ALA A 106 -36.74 40.34 -6.70
CA ALA A 106 -37.10 39.32 -7.67
C ALA A 106 -38.63 39.11 -7.83
N GLY A 107 -39.47 39.87 -7.13
CA GLY A 107 -40.93 39.78 -7.20
C GLY A 107 -41.53 38.58 -6.47
N CYS A 108 -40.81 37.94 -5.54
CA CYS A 108 -41.31 36.82 -4.76
C CYS A 108 -42.30 37.30 -3.68
N ASN A 109 -43.30 36.47 -3.38
CA ASN A 109 -44.23 36.75 -2.29
C ASN A 109 -43.64 36.36 -0.92
N ILE A 110 -43.24 37.37 -0.15
CA ILE A 110 -42.71 37.22 1.20
C ILE A 110 -43.85 37.43 2.20
N VAL A 111 -44.21 36.36 2.91
CA VAL A 111 -45.29 36.39 3.91
C VAL A 111 -44.87 37.20 5.12
N THR A 112 -43.69 36.89 5.70
CA THR A 112 -43.12 37.67 6.80
C THR A 112 -41.64 37.33 7.05
N VAL A 113 -40.90 38.26 7.68
CA VAL A 113 -39.60 38.03 8.29
C VAL A 113 -39.75 37.89 9.81
N ILE A 114 -39.34 36.75 10.36
CA ILE A 114 -39.27 36.47 11.79
C ILE A 114 -37.82 36.63 12.23
N ASP A 115 -37.54 37.61 13.08
CA ASP A 115 -36.20 37.85 13.64
C ASP A 115 -36.23 37.63 15.16
N GLU A 116 -35.33 36.80 15.67
CA GLU A 116 -35.23 36.56 17.13
C GLU A 116 -34.81 37.81 17.91
N ARG A 117 -34.22 38.80 17.24
CA ARG A 117 -33.76 40.05 17.86
C ARG A 117 -34.93 41.01 18.01
N SER A 118 -35.11 41.54 19.22
CA SER A 118 -36.16 42.51 19.54
C SER A 118 -35.73 43.95 19.28
N ASP A 119 -34.43 44.24 19.42
CA ASP A 119 -33.85 45.57 19.30
C ASP A 119 -33.20 45.74 17.92
N LEU A 120 -34.04 45.83 16.90
CA LEU A 120 -33.62 46.00 15.51
C LEU A 120 -34.54 47.00 14.83
N ASN A 121 -33.95 47.95 14.10
CA ASN A 121 -34.70 48.76 13.13
C ASN A 121 -34.77 48.00 11.80
N PRO A 122 -35.94 47.50 11.36
CA PRO A 122 -36.05 46.68 10.16
C PRO A 122 -35.46 47.38 8.93
N PRO A 123 -34.52 46.75 8.21
CA PRO A 123 -33.85 47.37 7.07
C PRO A 123 -34.75 47.51 5.83
N ILE A 124 -35.95 46.90 5.85
CA ILE A 124 -36.94 46.94 4.77
C ILE A 124 -38.31 47.20 5.42
N ARG A 125 -38.98 48.30 5.05
CA ARG A 125 -40.24 48.72 5.68
C ARG A 125 -41.49 48.09 5.07
N ASP A 126 -41.51 47.83 3.76
CA ASP A 126 -42.67 47.26 3.07
C ASP A 126 -42.63 45.73 2.98
N ILE A 127 -42.20 45.07 4.06
CA ILE A 127 -42.35 43.61 4.27
C ILE A 127 -42.87 43.42 5.69
N ASN A 128 -43.86 42.54 5.87
CA ASN A 128 -44.34 42.19 7.20
C ASN A 128 -43.22 41.57 8.05
N TYR A 129 -43.06 41.99 9.30
CA TYR A 129 -42.03 41.45 10.18
C TYR A 129 -42.54 41.13 11.58
N GLN A 130 -41.82 40.25 12.27
CA GLN A 130 -42.09 39.76 13.62
C GLN A 130 -40.79 39.75 14.42
N LEU A 131 -40.47 40.87 15.09
CA LEU A 131 -39.26 41.00 15.91
C LEU A 131 -39.43 40.34 17.28
N GLY A 132 -38.34 39.81 17.84
CA GLY A 132 -38.33 39.12 19.13
C GLY A 132 -39.13 37.80 19.17
N LYS A 133 -39.59 37.31 18.01
CA LYS A 133 -40.37 36.07 17.91
C LYS A 133 -39.51 34.92 17.39
N LYS A 134 -39.88 33.70 17.79
CA LYS A 134 -39.22 32.46 17.36
C LYS A 134 -40.20 31.54 16.67
N VAL A 135 -39.75 30.81 15.65
CA VAL A 135 -40.51 29.66 15.15
C VAL A 135 -40.31 28.53 16.16
N ILE A 136 -41.40 28.02 16.74
CA ILE A 136 -41.33 26.94 17.75
C ILE A 136 -41.73 25.58 17.18
N ASP A 137 -42.49 25.56 16.10
CA ASP A 137 -43.02 24.34 15.49
C ASP A 137 -43.46 24.59 14.04
N THR A 138 -43.60 23.53 13.25
CA THR A 138 -44.12 23.56 11.89
C THR A 138 -45.24 22.53 11.68
N ARG A 139 -46.12 22.80 10.70
CA ARG A 139 -47.21 21.91 10.31
C ARG A 139 -47.13 21.62 8.82
N GLY A 140 -47.58 20.41 8.45
CA GLY A 140 -47.48 19.90 7.10
C GLY A 140 -47.52 18.38 7.09
N GLY A 141 -48.05 17.78 6.01
CA GLY A 141 -47.95 16.34 5.77
C GLY A 141 -46.65 16.03 5.04
N LEU A 142 -46.71 16.00 3.71
CA LEU A 142 -45.56 15.76 2.81
C LEU A 142 -44.67 16.99 2.57
N ARG A 143 -45.11 18.18 2.99
CA ARG A 143 -44.39 19.44 2.85
C ARG A 143 -44.88 20.46 3.88
N LEU A 144 -44.10 21.51 4.09
CA LEU A 144 -44.47 22.64 4.92
C LEU A 144 -45.78 23.29 4.43
N SER A 145 -46.69 23.58 5.37
CA SER A 145 -47.93 24.33 5.10
C SER A 145 -48.12 25.54 6.02
N SER A 146 -47.50 25.51 7.21
CA SER A 146 -47.53 26.63 8.14
C SER A 146 -46.45 26.51 9.22
N ILE A 147 -46.09 27.65 9.79
CA ILE A 147 -45.20 27.78 10.95
C ILE A 147 -46.00 28.27 12.17
N ILE A 148 -45.53 27.91 13.36
CA ILE A 148 -46.10 28.35 14.64
C ILE A 148 -45.04 29.17 15.37
N LEU A 149 -45.42 30.37 15.81
CA LEU A 149 -44.52 31.26 16.52
C LEU A 149 -44.60 31.08 18.05
N SER A 150 -43.65 31.69 18.76
CA SER A 150 -43.55 31.65 20.22
C SER A 150 -44.80 32.16 20.95
N ASP A 151 -45.55 33.09 20.35
CA ASP A 151 -46.84 33.61 20.84
C ASP A 151 -48.05 32.73 20.45
N LYS A 152 -47.80 31.54 19.89
CA LYS A 152 -48.80 30.58 19.39
C LYS A 152 -49.54 31.01 18.13
N SER A 153 -49.18 32.15 17.52
CA SER A 153 -49.72 32.54 16.22
C SER A 153 -49.29 31.54 15.13
N ARG A 154 -50.15 31.35 14.13
CA ARG A 154 -49.94 30.44 13.01
C ARG A 154 -49.88 31.22 11.71
N ILE A 155 -48.81 31.01 10.95
CA ILE A 155 -48.58 31.68 9.65
C ILE A 155 -48.56 30.64 8.55
N LYS A 156 -49.38 30.83 7.51
CA LYS A 156 -49.40 29.96 6.32
C LYS A 156 -48.19 30.28 5.45
N THR A 157 -47.40 29.27 5.12
CA THR A 157 -46.17 29.40 4.33
C THR A 157 -45.82 28.03 3.74
N ASP A 158 -45.32 28.00 2.51
CA ASP A 158 -44.90 26.75 1.84
C ASP A 158 -43.38 26.63 1.70
N CYS A 159 -42.65 27.74 1.92
CA CYS A 159 -41.20 27.75 2.08
C CYS A 159 -40.82 28.53 3.35
N LEU A 160 -39.88 27.99 4.12
CA LEU A 160 -39.25 28.64 5.27
C LEU A 160 -37.73 28.73 5.02
N ALA A 161 -37.26 29.95 4.78
CA ALA A 161 -35.84 30.28 4.64
C ALA A 161 -35.23 30.53 6.02
N VAL A 162 -34.34 29.66 6.49
CA VAL A 162 -33.77 29.72 7.84
C VAL A 162 -32.32 30.20 7.81
N SER A 163 -32.01 31.23 8.57
CA SER A 163 -30.65 31.75 8.72
C SER A 163 -30.23 31.81 10.19
N GLY A 164 -29.39 30.85 10.61
CA GLY A 164 -28.86 30.77 11.97
C GLY A 164 -27.45 31.37 12.15
N GLY A 165 -26.88 31.93 11.08
CA GLY A 165 -25.51 32.45 11.02
C GLY A 165 -24.59 31.58 10.15
N PHE A 166 -23.28 31.80 10.25
CA PHE A 166 -22.28 31.14 9.41
C PHE A 166 -21.20 30.42 10.21
N ASN A 167 -20.75 29.28 9.69
CA ASN A 167 -19.63 28.51 10.20
C ASN A 167 -18.47 28.59 9.20
N PRO A 168 -17.36 29.29 9.53
CA PRO A 168 -16.16 29.30 8.71
C PRO A 168 -15.69 27.88 8.34
N ASN A 169 -15.26 27.69 7.09
CA ASN A 169 -14.83 26.38 6.59
C ASN A 169 -13.39 26.05 7.04
N VAL A 170 -13.22 25.80 8.34
CA VAL A 170 -11.93 25.55 9.04
C VAL A 170 -11.30 24.17 8.79
N HIS A 171 -11.90 23.32 7.95
CA HIS A 171 -11.47 21.94 7.76
C HIS A 171 -9.98 21.83 7.38
N LEU A 172 -9.56 22.57 6.34
CA LEU A 172 -8.17 22.54 5.85
C LEU A 172 -7.18 23.11 6.87
N THR A 173 -7.57 24.08 7.69
CA THR A 173 -6.71 24.64 8.75
C THR A 173 -6.50 23.64 9.89
N CYS A 174 -7.45 22.73 10.09
CA CYS A 174 -7.43 21.76 11.19
C CYS A 174 -6.83 20.39 10.82
N HIS A 175 -6.52 20.11 9.55
CA HIS A 175 -5.98 18.81 9.11
C HIS A 175 -4.61 18.46 9.72
N GLN A 176 -3.84 19.46 10.17
CA GLN A 176 -2.58 19.28 10.90
C GLN A 176 -2.74 19.50 12.41
N ARG A 177 -3.88 19.05 12.98
CA ARG A 177 -4.22 19.18 14.41
C ARG A 177 -4.39 20.61 14.91
N GLY A 178 -4.52 21.58 14.00
CA GLY A 178 -4.99 22.93 14.33
C GLY A 178 -6.35 22.84 15.02
N ARG A 179 -6.54 23.62 16.10
CA ARG A 179 -7.81 23.72 16.81
C ARG A 179 -8.45 25.06 16.49
N PRO A 180 -9.73 25.09 16.08
CA PRO A 180 -10.41 26.35 15.87
C PRO A 180 -10.70 27.06 17.19
N GLN A 181 -10.93 28.36 17.14
CA GLN A 181 -11.23 29.22 18.29
C GLN A 181 -12.65 29.75 18.19
N TRP A 182 -13.29 30.03 19.32
CA TRP A 182 -14.66 30.55 19.35
C TRP A 182 -14.67 32.07 19.19
N ALA A 183 -15.25 32.58 18.09
CA ALA A 183 -15.49 34.00 17.88
C ALA A 183 -16.87 34.38 18.45
N LYS A 184 -16.88 35.09 19.59
CA LYS A 184 -18.12 35.48 20.29
C LYS A 184 -18.98 36.43 19.47
N ASP A 185 -18.40 37.38 18.75
CA ASP A 185 -19.16 38.39 18.01
C ASP A 185 -19.95 37.78 16.85
N TYR A 186 -19.41 36.71 16.25
CA TYR A 186 -20.03 36.00 15.11
C TYR A 186 -20.65 34.65 15.48
N GLN A 187 -20.55 34.25 16.75
CA GLN A 187 -21.07 32.98 17.28
C GLN A 187 -20.64 31.78 16.43
N CYS A 188 -19.35 31.67 16.12
CA CYS A 188 -18.82 30.62 15.25
C CYS A 188 -17.37 30.23 15.59
N PHE A 189 -16.91 29.12 15.03
CA PHE A 189 -15.51 28.69 15.13
C PHE A 189 -14.68 29.26 13.98
N VAL A 190 -13.62 30.00 14.31
CA VAL A 190 -12.62 30.56 13.36
C VAL A 190 -11.31 29.77 13.40
N PRO A 191 -10.45 29.87 12.38
CA PRO A 191 -9.14 29.21 12.40
C PRO A 191 -8.29 29.65 13.60
N GLY A 192 -7.65 28.68 14.27
CA GLY A 192 -6.61 28.94 15.28
C GLY A 192 -5.22 28.74 14.68
N ASN A 193 -4.45 27.80 15.23
CA ASN A 193 -3.12 27.47 14.71
C ASN A 193 -3.21 26.91 13.29
N LEU A 194 -2.50 27.55 12.36
CA LEU A 194 -2.52 27.21 10.93
C LEU A 194 -1.37 26.25 10.55
N PRO A 195 -1.56 25.43 9.50
CA PRO A 195 -0.47 24.74 8.85
C PRO A 195 0.65 25.70 8.42
N LYS A 196 1.91 25.22 8.45
CA LYS A 196 3.06 26.05 8.06
C LYS A 196 2.90 26.57 6.63
N GLY A 197 3.03 27.89 6.44
CA GLY A 197 2.88 28.56 5.15
C GLY A 197 1.42 28.71 4.68
N MET A 198 0.43 28.43 5.54
CA MET A 198 -0.98 28.70 5.25
C MET A 198 -1.41 30.03 5.85
N ASN A 199 -2.14 30.79 5.05
CA ASN A 199 -2.84 32.00 5.43
C ASN A 199 -4.33 31.79 5.13
N VAL A 200 -5.23 32.46 5.86
CA VAL A 200 -6.69 32.35 5.67
C VAL A 200 -7.26 33.75 5.54
N ILE A 201 -8.23 33.99 4.66
CA ILE A 201 -8.89 35.30 4.51
C ILE A 201 -10.40 35.18 4.32
N GLY A 202 -11.09 36.29 4.57
CA GLY A 202 -12.50 36.46 4.36
C GLY A 202 -13.35 35.65 5.34
N ALA A 203 -14.52 35.19 4.88
CA ALA A 203 -15.43 34.43 5.73
C ALA A 203 -14.82 33.11 6.27
N ALA A 204 -13.76 32.58 5.63
CA ALA A 204 -13.01 31.45 6.17
C ALA A 204 -12.21 31.81 7.44
N ASN A 205 -11.88 33.09 7.61
CA ASN A 205 -11.26 33.65 8.82
C ASN A 205 -12.27 34.30 9.77
N GLY A 206 -13.58 34.15 9.51
CA GLY A 206 -14.63 34.80 10.31
C GLY A 206 -14.85 36.29 10.01
N VAL A 207 -14.31 36.80 8.90
CA VAL A 207 -14.53 38.19 8.45
C VAL A 207 -15.66 38.20 7.42
N PHE A 208 -16.78 38.86 7.73
CA PHE A 208 -17.99 38.81 6.90
C PHE A 208 -18.26 40.12 6.14
N GLU A 209 -17.72 41.25 6.60
CA GLU A 209 -17.90 42.55 5.96
C GLU A 209 -16.90 42.74 4.81
N LEU A 210 -17.41 43.09 3.62
CA LEU A 210 -16.61 43.16 2.40
C LEU A 210 -15.38 44.08 2.53
N GLU A 211 -15.53 45.25 3.14
CA GLU A 211 -14.43 46.19 3.40
C GLU A 211 -13.31 45.58 4.23
N ASN A 212 -13.66 44.88 5.31
CA ASN A 212 -12.69 44.20 6.17
C ASN A 212 -11.99 43.06 5.42
N ILE A 213 -12.69 42.34 4.53
CA ILE A 213 -12.08 41.31 3.68
C ILE A 213 -11.04 41.92 2.74
N PHE A 214 -11.33 43.06 2.11
CA PHE A 214 -10.38 43.73 1.23
C PHE A 214 -9.16 44.26 1.97
N GLN A 215 -9.34 44.79 3.18
CA GLN A 215 -8.24 45.17 4.06
C GLN A 215 -7.35 43.95 4.38
N GLU A 216 -7.97 42.83 4.75
CA GLU A 216 -7.26 41.59 5.08
C GLU A 216 -6.46 41.02 3.89
N ILE A 217 -7.01 41.14 2.67
CA ILE A 217 -6.31 40.77 1.43
C ILE A 217 -5.04 41.58 1.27
N ASN A 218 -5.11 42.90 1.38
CA ASN A 218 -3.95 43.78 1.20
C ASN A 218 -2.85 43.42 2.23
N ASP A 219 -3.21 43.31 3.50
CA ASP A 219 -2.26 43.06 4.59
C ASP A 219 -1.56 41.69 4.49
N LYS A 220 -2.27 40.65 4.03
CA LYS A 220 -1.72 39.28 3.93
C LYS A 220 -1.01 39.04 2.61
N MET A 221 -1.49 39.59 1.50
CA MET A 221 -0.85 39.43 0.20
C MET A 221 0.54 40.05 0.18
N ASP A 222 0.72 41.20 0.84
CA ASP A 222 2.02 41.85 0.90
C ASP A 222 3.07 40.99 1.61
N LYS A 223 2.69 40.35 2.71
CA LYS A 223 3.54 39.42 3.46
C LYS A 223 3.86 38.16 2.65
N ILE A 224 2.85 37.58 1.99
CA ILE A 224 3.02 36.37 1.17
C ILE A 224 3.98 36.67 0.00
N LEU A 225 3.72 37.73 -0.76
CA LEU A 225 4.55 38.10 -1.91
C LEU A 225 5.98 38.42 -1.50
N SER A 226 6.16 39.20 -0.42
CA SER A 226 7.49 39.52 0.11
C SER A 226 8.25 38.26 0.54
N SER A 227 7.59 37.31 1.21
CA SER A 227 8.21 36.03 1.62
C SER A 227 8.64 35.15 0.43
N LEU A 228 8.04 35.38 -0.74
CA LEU A 228 8.36 34.71 -1.99
C LEU A 228 9.36 35.49 -2.86
N GLY A 229 9.80 36.68 -2.42
CA GLY A 229 10.71 37.56 -3.14
C GLY A 229 10.05 38.40 -4.25
N TYR A 230 8.73 38.55 -4.24
CA TYR A 230 7.99 39.36 -5.21
C TYR A 230 7.67 40.75 -4.66
N LYS A 231 7.72 41.77 -5.53
CA LYS A 231 7.27 43.13 -5.21
C LYS A 231 5.75 43.22 -5.23
N THR A 232 5.19 43.96 -4.29
CA THR A 232 3.76 44.24 -4.20
C THR A 232 3.41 45.39 -5.15
N LYS A 233 2.21 45.34 -5.75
CA LYS A 233 1.66 46.45 -6.55
C LYS A 233 0.51 47.07 -5.77
N THR A 234 0.46 48.40 -5.76
CA THR A 234 -0.65 49.16 -5.17
C THR A 234 -1.95 48.82 -5.88
N THR A 235 -2.99 48.46 -5.12
CA THR A 235 -4.34 48.20 -5.60
C THR A 235 -5.19 49.46 -5.48
N ASN A 236 -6.18 49.62 -6.38
CA ASN A 236 -7.11 50.75 -6.30
C ASN A 236 -7.97 50.65 -5.04
N GLN A 237 -8.16 51.77 -4.33
CA GLN A 237 -9.12 51.85 -3.23
C GLN A 237 -10.54 51.71 -3.77
N ILE A 238 -11.27 50.71 -3.27
CA ILE A 238 -12.68 50.51 -3.56
C ILE A 238 -13.47 51.14 -2.42
N LYS A 239 -14.49 51.95 -2.75
CA LYS A 239 -15.42 52.49 -1.75
C LYS A 239 -16.46 51.43 -1.41
N PHE A 240 -16.62 51.12 -0.13
CA PHE A 240 -17.61 50.18 0.36
C PHE A 240 -18.74 50.92 1.09
N ASN A 241 -19.95 50.36 1.03
CA ASN A 241 -21.04 50.74 1.92
C ASN A 241 -21.33 49.54 2.83
N SER A 242 -20.42 49.31 3.77
CA SER A 242 -20.45 48.16 4.69
C SER A 242 -21.40 48.45 5.84
N LYS A 243 -22.28 47.50 6.15
CA LYS A 243 -22.93 47.44 7.47
C LYS A 243 -22.29 46.31 8.27
N PRO A 244 -22.15 46.46 9.59
CA PRO A 244 -21.63 45.38 10.44
C PRO A 244 -22.55 44.16 10.33
N PHE A 245 -21.98 42.96 10.31
CA PHE A 245 -22.75 41.73 10.34
C PHE A 245 -23.08 41.35 11.79
N ASN A 246 -24.34 41.50 12.19
CA ASN A 246 -24.78 41.17 13.55
C ASN A 246 -25.49 39.81 13.57
N VAL A 247 -25.22 39.03 14.62
CA VAL A 247 -25.86 37.73 14.89
C VAL A 247 -26.14 37.59 16.38
N ALA A 248 -27.33 37.10 16.74
CA ALA A 248 -27.69 36.83 18.11
C ALA A 248 -26.98 35.57 18.64
N ALA A 249 -26.73 35.54 19.95
CA ALA A 249 -26.21 34.36 20.62
C ALA A 249 -27.14 33.15 20.49
N PHE A 250 -26.57 31.94 20.57
CA PHE A 250 -27.39 30.71 20.62
C PHE A 250 -28.39 30.74 21.78
N SER A 251 -29.57 30.16 21.55
CA SER A 251 -30.59 30.00 22.60
C SER A 251 -30.00 29.27 23.81
N LYS A 252 -30.28 29.77 25.02
CA LYS A 252 -29.92 29.10 26.29
C LYS A 252 -30.90 27.99 26.68
N SER A 253 -31.97 27.79 25.92
CA SER A 253 -32.99 26.77 26.15
C SER A 253 -33.21 25.91 24.91
N LEU A 254 -33.54 24.63 25.13
CA LEU A 254 -33.84 23.68 24.06
C LEU A 254 -35.31 23.79 23.63
N PRO A 255 -35.61 23.80 22.32
CA PRO A 255 -36.99 23.75 21.84
C PRO A 255 -37.69 22.43 22.24
N LYS A 256 -39.02 22.46 22.26
CA LYS A 256 -39.87 21.29 22.52
C LYS A 256 -40.24 20.58 21.20
N GLY A 257 -40.61 19.30 21.31
CA GLY A 257 -41.03 18.48 20.17
C GLY A 257 -39.86 17.76 19.48
N ASN A 258 -40.09 17.29 18.25
CA ASN A 258 -39.07 16.66 17.43
C ASN A 258 -38.18 17.75 16.83
N VAL A 259 -36.90 17.78 17.19
CA VAL A 259 -35.96 18.83 16.78
C VAL A 259 -34.73 18.14 16.21
N TRP A 260 -34.56 18.22 14.89
CA TRP A 260 -33.43 17.62 14.19
C TRP A 260 -32.19 18.49 14.32
N VAL A 261 -31.07 17.83 14.54
CA VAL A 261 -29.72 18.39 14.65
C VAL A 261 -28.89 17.94 13.45
N ASP A 262 -28.98 16.66 13.08
CA ASP A 262 -28.40 16.09 11.86
C ASP A 262 -29.52 15.52 10.99
N LEU A 263 -29.76 16.15 9.85
CA LEU A 263 -30.85 15.75 8.95
C LEU A 263 -30.53 14.46 8.20
N GLN A 264 -29.27 14.17 7.89
CA GLN A 264 -28.94 13.04 7.04
C GLN A 264 -28.93 11.71 7.82
N ASN A 265 -28.56 11.76 9.10
CA ASN A 265 -28.56 10.61 10.00
C ASN A 265 -29.76 10.60 10.96
N ASP A 266 -30.77 11.46 10.74
CA ASP A 266 -31.96 11.59 11.60
C ASP A 266 -31.65 11.81 13.10
N VAL A 267 -30.56 12.52 13.41
CA VAL A 267 -30.18 12.78 14.81
C VAL A 267 -30.97 13.96 15.34
N THR A 268 -31.64 13.77 16.46
CA THR A 268 -32.45 14.78 17.13
C THR A 268 -31.89 15.20 18.48
N VAL A 269 -32.46 16.26 19.07
CA VAL A 269 -32.17 16.66 20.46
C VAL A 269 -32.46 15.54 21.46
N LYS A 270 -33.41 14.64 21.18
CA LYS A 270 -33.73 13.49 22.04
C LYS A 270 -32.55 12.53 22.13
N ASP A 271 -31.90 12.26 21.00
CA ASP A 271 -30.78 11.32 20.92
C ASP A 271 -29.55 11.87 21.64
N LEU A 272 -29.32 13.19 21.53
CA LEU A 272 -28.24 13.86 22.27
C LEU A 272 -28.50 13.89 23.78
N LYS A 273 -29.76 14.06 24.20
CA LYS A 273 -30.16 13.95 25.61
C LYS A 273 -29.91 12.55 26.15
N LEU A 274 -30.31 11.52 25.40
CA LEU A 274 -30.10 10.13 25.79
C LEU A 274 -28.61 9.81 25.91
N SER A 275 -27.80 10.25 24.95
CA SER A 275 -26.35 10.10 24.98
C SER A 275 -25.73 10.67 26.27
N VAL A 276 -26.10 11.90 26.65
CA VAL A 276 -25.63 12.52 27.89
C VAL A 276 -26.14 11.77 29.13
N LEU A 277 -27.41 11.34 29.13
CA LEU A 277 -28.01 10.58 30.24
C LEU A 277 -27.28 9.25 30.49
N GLU A 278 -26.82 8.58 29.44
CA GLU A 278 -26.06 7.32 29.51
C GLU A 278 -24.55 7.52 29.79
N GLY A 279 -24.12 8.75 30.09
CA GLY A 279 -22.76 9.06 30.53
C GLY A 279 -21.78 9.46 29.42
N PHE A 280 -22.23 9.57 28.17
CA PHE A 280 -21.38 9.96 27.03
C PHE A 280 -21.19 11.48 26.96
N HIS A 281 -20.41 12.03 27.89
CA HIS A 281 -20.32 13.48 28.11
C HIS A 281 -19.37 14.25 27.17
N SER A 282 -18.46 13.58 26.46
CA SER A 282 -17.53 14.27 25.54
C SER A 282 -18.15 14.38 24.15
N VAL A 283 -17.79 15.42 23.39
CA VAL A 283 -18.28 15.60 22.00
C VAL A 283 -17.97 14.39 21.12
N GLU A 284 -16.81 13.77 21.31
CA GLU A 284 -16.38 12.59 20.57
C GLU A 284 -17.23 11.35 20.91
N LEU A 285 -17.60 11.15 22.18
CA LEU A 285 -18.48 10.06 22.60
C LEU A 285 -19.91 10.30 22.14
N LEU A 286 -20.42 11.53 22.30
CA LEU A 286 -21.75 11.92 21.82
C LEU A 286 -21.88 11.70 20.31
N LYS A 287 -20.87 12.09 19.53
CA LYS A 287 -20.80 11.82 18.09
C LYS A 287 -20.91 10.32 17.78
N ARG A 288 -20.14 9.47 18.47
CA ARG A 288 -20.13 8.02 18.22
C ARG A 288 -21.44 7.35 18.63
N TYR A 289 -22.03 7.79 19.73
CA TYR A 289 -23.29 7.27 20.23
C TYR A 289 -24.46 7.63 19.31
N SER A 290 -24.57 8.92 18.97
CA SER A 290 -25.71 9.45 18.22
C SER A 290 -25.55 9.38 16.70
N THR A 291 -24.34 9.12 16.19
CA THR A 291 -23.94 9.27 14.78
C THR A 291 -23.95 10.71 14.24
N LEU A 292 -24.03 11.71 15.12
CA LEU A 292 -23.95 13.14 14.77
C LEU A 292 -22.72 13.47 13.92
N GLY A 293 -22.94 14.06 12.75
CA GLY A 293 -21.86 14.52 11.86
C GLY A 293 -21.01 13.40 11.25
N MET A 294 -21.54 12.17 11.21
CA MET A 294 -20.90 11.01 10.59
C MET A 294 -21.42 10.69 9.18
N ALA A 295 -22.38 11.47 8.68
CA ALA A 295 -22.97 11.29 7.36
C ALA A 295 -22.02 11.69 6.22
N THR A 296 -22.45 11.59 4.96
CA THR A 296 -21.60 11.90 3.80
C THR A 296 -21.26 13.40 3.68
N ASP A 297 -22.05 14.27 4.32
CA ASP A 297 -21.78 15.70 4.45
C ASP A 297 -20.69 16.01 5.50
N GLN A 298 -20.33 15.04 6.35
CA GLN A 298 -19.39 15.15 7.47
C GLN A 298 -19.77 16.23 8.50
N GLY A 299 -21.08 16.43 8.71
CA GLY A 299 -21.61 17.31 9.74
C GLY A 299 -21.35 18.80 9.52
N LYS A 300 -21.20 19.22 8.26
CA LYS A 300 -21.02 20.65 7.89
C LYS A 300 -22.15 21.53 8.42
N ASN A 301 -23.37 20.99 8.47
CA ASN A 301 -24.55 21.70 8.97
C ASN A 301 -24.99 21.26 10.38
N SER A 302 -24.52 20.11 10.89
CA SER A 302 -25.00 19.52 12.14
C SER A 302 -24.06 19.70 13.33
N ASN A 303 -22.74 19.75 13.12
CA ASN A 303 -21.77 19.71 14.22
C ASN A 303 -21.91 20.90 15.19
N VAL A 304 -21.98 22.13 14.68
CA VAL A 304 -22.11 23.33 15.54
C VAL A 304 -23.49 23.37 16.22
N LEU A 305 -24.54 22.90 15.56
CA LEU A 305 -25.86 22.76 16.17
C LEU A 305 -25.84 21.74 17.31
N GLY A 306 -25.22 20.58 17.11
CA GLY A 306 -25.07 19.56 18.15
C GLY A 306 -24.22 20.04 19.33
N LEU A 307 -23.17 20.83 19.07
CA LEU A 307 -22.40 21.50 20.12
C LEU A 307 -23.24 22.50 20.91
N SER A 308 -24.12 23.25 20.25
CA SER A 308 -25.04 24.15 20.95
C SER A 308 -25.99 23.38 21.88
N VAL A 309 -26.50 22.21 21.45
CA VAL A 309 -27.32 21.34 22.30
C VAL A 309 -26.52 20.79 23.48
N LEU A 310 -25.32 20.27 23.23
CA LEU A 310 -24.43 19.75 24.27
C LEU A 310 -24.07 20.81 25.30
N SER A 311 -23.83 22.05 24.86
CA SER A 311 -23.52 23.19 25.73
C SER A 311 -24.66 23.46 26.73
N ILE A 312 -25.91 23.40 26.26
CA ILE A 312 -27.10 23.57 27.12
C ILE A 312 -27.25 22.38 28.07
N LEU A 313 -27.11 21.14 27.56
CA LEU A 313 -27.26 19.92 28.38
C LEU A 313 -26.22 19.82 29.50
N LYS A 314 -25.02 20.37 29.29
CA LYS A 314 -23.92 20.33 30.26
C LYS A 314 -23.73 21.63 31.05
N ASN A 315 -24.54 22.64 30.79
CA ASN A 315 -24.36 23.99 31.35
C ASN A 315 -22.92 24.52 31.18
N LYS A 316 -22.38 24.37 29.96
CA LYS A 316 -21.03 24.83 29.57
C LYS A 316 -21.13 25.78 28.38
N SER A 317 -20.09 26.56 28.15
CA SER A 317 -19.96 27.31 26.90
C SER A 317 -19.72 26.36 25.71
N ILE A 318 -20.02 26.85 24.49
CA ILE A 318 -19.71 26.11 23.26
C ILE A 318 -18.19 25.94 23.09
N GLU A 319 -17.40 26.94 23.52
CA GLU A 319 -15.94 26.91 23.52
C GLU A 319 -15.40 25.74 24.35
N GLU A 320 -15.89 25.57 25.59
CA GLU A 320 -15.49 24.48 26.49
C GLU A 320 -15.97 23.10 26.03
N SER A 321 -17.00 23.05 25.19
CA SER A 321 -17.53 21.80 24.64
C SER A 321 -16.59 21.21 23.58
N GLY A 322 -15.74 22.04 22.95
CA GLY A 322 -14.72 21.67 21.96
C GLY A 322 -15.30 21.19 20.64
N THR A 323 -14.53 21.25 19.55
CA THR A 323 -14.93 20.65 18.26
C THR A 323 -14.44 19.21 18.15
N THR A 324 -15.05 18.44 17.25
CA THR A 324 -14.50 17.14 16.86
C THR A 324 -13.28 17.31 15.95
N ILE A 325 -12.53 16.22 15.76
CA ILE A 325 -11.36 16.23 14.88
C ILE A 325 -11.78 16.32 13.41
N TYR A 326 -11.26 17.32 12.70
CA TYR A 326 -11.39 17.47 11.25
C TYR A 326 -10.40 16.54 10.52
N ARG A 327 -10.87 15.82 9.51
CA ARG A 327 -10.06 14.85 8.74
C ARG A 327 -10.22 15.08 7.24
N PRO A 328 -9.17 14.86 6.45
CA PRO A 328 -9.35 14.68 5.01
C PRO A 328 -10.12 13.37 4.73
N PRO A 329 -10.86 13.29 3.63
CA PRO A 329 -11.04 14.33 2.63
C PRO A 329 -12.16 15.33 3.00
N TYR A 330 -12.01 16.62 2.66
CA TYR A 330 -13.03 17.67 2.88
C TYR A 330 -14.41 17.32 2.27
N THR A 331 -14.39 16.70 1.09
CA THR A 331 -15.53 16.04 0.45
C THR A 331 -15.09 14.67 -0.06
N PRO A 332 -15.99 13.68 -0.16
CA PRO A 332 -15.64 12.34 -0.64
C PRO A 332 -14.84 12.33 -1.95
N VAL A 333 -13.82 11.47 -2.01
CA VAL A 333 -12.99 11.23 -3.19
C VAL A 333 -13.18 9.77 -3.62
N PRO A 334 -13.50 9.47 -4.89
CA PRO A 334 -13.63 8.09 -5.34
C PRO A 334 -12.32 7.31 -5.19
N ILE A 335 -12.40 6.05 -4.72
CA ILE A 335 -11.23 5.17 -4.56
C ILE A 335 -10.46 5.02 -5.88
N GLY A 336 -11.17 4.96 -7.01
CA GLY A 336 -10.56 4.90 -8.35
C GLY A 336 -9.68 6.10 -8.70
N ALA A 337 -9.95 7.28 -8.15
CA ALA A 337 -9.10 8.46 -8.33
C ALA A 337 -7.78 8.32 -7.57
N PHE A 338 -7.79 7.74 -6.37
CA PHE A 338 -6.57 7.41 -5.62
C PHE A 338 -5.74 6.31 -6.28
N ALA A 339 -6.40 5.28 -6.81
CA ALA A 339 -5.72 4.19 -7.52
C ALA A 339 -5.08 4.69 -8.83
N GLY A 340 -5.72 5.65 -9.51
CA GLY A 340 -5.23 6.22 -10.76
C GLY A 340 -4.99 5.14 -11.83
N ARG A 341 -3.72 5.00 -12.24
CA ARG A 341 -3.27 4.05 -13.27
C ARG A 341 -2.80 2.71 -12.70
N SER A 342 -2.71 2.56 -11.38
CA SER A 342 -2.27 1.34 -10.71
C SER A 342 -3.40 0.29 -10.70
N ARG A 343 -3.70 -0.30 -11.87
CA ARG A 343 -4.77 -1.30 -12.06
C ARG A 343 -4.35 -2.39 -13.03
N GLY A 344 -4.94 -3.59 -12.90
CA GLY A 344 -4.65 -4.73 -13.78
C GLY A 344 -3.15 -5.05 -13.83
N LYS A 345 -2.60 -5.28 -15.03
CA LYS A 345 -1.15 -5.54 -15.22
C LYS A 345 -0.25 -4.35 -14.84
N HIS A 346 -0.80 -3.14 -14.68
CA HIS A 346 -0.07 -1.95 -14.24
C HIS A 346 -0.25 -1.66 -12.75
N PHE A 347 -0.89 -2.56 -11.99
CA PHE A 347 -1.03 -2.41 -10.53
C PHE A 347 0.33 -2.30 -9.84
N ARG A 348 1.31 -3.09 -10.29
CA ARG A 348 2.71 -3.02 -9.88
C ARG A 348 3.62 -3.18 -11.09
N PRO A 349 4.82 -2.56 -11.10
CA PRO A 349 5.80 -2.82 -12.15
C PRO A 349 6.28 -4.27 -12.09
N PHE A 350 6.46 -4.88 -13.24
CA PHE A 350 7.11 -6.18 -13.40
C PHE A 350 8.31 -6.05 -14.34
N ARG A 351 9.22 -7.03 -14.28
CA ARG A 351 10.50 -7.07 -14.97
C ARG A 351 10.53 -8.29 -15.88
N LEU A 352 11.09 -8.10 -17.07
CA LEU A 352 11.23 -9.15 -18.08
C LEU A 352 12.71 -9.46 -18.25
N THR A 353 13.09 -10.73 -18.25
CA THR A 353 14.47 -11.12 -18.55
C THR A 353 14.84 -10.70 -19.99
N PRO A 354 16.13 -10.48 -20.28
CA PRO A 354 16.58 -10.21 -21.64
C PRO A 354 16.22 -11.31 -22.66
N SER A 355 15.95 -12.54 -22.21
CA SER A 355 15.49 -13.66 -23.04
C SER A 355 13.96 -13.79 -23.12
N HIS A 356 13.19 -12.94 -22.45
CA HIS A 356 11.73 -13.10 -22.31
C HIS A 356 10.99 -13.19 -23.66
N LYS A 357 11.38 -12.36 -24.65
CA LYS A 357 10.79 -12.42 -26.00
C LYS A 357 11.07 -13.75 -26.70
N TRP A 358 12.26 -14.33 -26.48
CA TRP A 358 12.58 -15.66 -26.99
C TRP A 358 11.69 -16.71 -26.30
N ALA A 359 11.59 -16.68 -24.98
CA ALA A 359 10.76 -17.62 -24.22
C ALA A 359 9.28 -17.55 -24.63
N GLN A 360 8.75 -16.35 -24.85
CA GLN A 360 7.39 -16.14 -25.34
C GLN A 360 7.16 -16.75 -26.73
N LYS A 361 8.15 -16.67 -27.64
CA LYS A 361 8.08 -17.32 -28.96
C LYS A 361 8.09 -18.85 -28.86
N GLN A 362 8.69 -19.39 -27.80
CA GLN A 362 8.64 -20.83 -27.47
C GLN A 362 7.41 -21.20 -26.62
N HIS A 363 6.39 -20.33 -26.58
CA HIS A 363 5.14 -20.52 -25.85
C HIS A 363 5.31 -20.76 -24.33
N ALA A 364 6.41 -20.26 -23.74
CA ALA A 364 6.65 -20.39 -22.31
C ALA A 364 5.46 -19.85 -21.48
N VAL A 365 5.09 -20.59 -20.44
CA VAL A 365 4.21 -20.11 -19.39
C VAL A 365 5.04 -19.37 -18.35
N PHE A 366 4.54 -18.27 -17.80
CA PHE A 366 5.32 -17.41 -16.90
C PHE A 366 4.75 -17.38 -15.48
N VAL A 367 5.64 -17.29 -14.50
CA VAL A 367 5.34 -17.11 -13.08
C VAL A 367 5.98 -15.84 -12.54
N GLU A 368 5.33 -15.20 -11.58
CA GLU A 368 5.88 -14.05 -10.86
C GLU A 368 6.87 -14.52 -9.77
N ALA A 369 8.11 -14.02 -9.83
CA ALA A 369 9.13 -14.22 -8.81
C ALA A 369 9.64 -12.86 -8.33
N GLY A 370 9.08 -12.37 -7.22
CA GLY A 370 9.23 -10.96 -6.84
C GLY A 370 8.64 -10.06 -7.92
N ASN A 371 9.44 -9.17 -8.48
CA ASN A 371 9.02 -8.33 -9.61
C ASN A 371 9.28 -8.98 -10.98
N TRP A 372 9.91 -10.15 -11.07
CA TRP A 372 10.25 -10.77 -12.35
C TRP A 372 9.16 -11.69 -12.90
N LEU A 373 8.99 -11.71 -14.22
CA LEU A 373 8.29 -12.79 -14.93
C LEU A 373 9.31 -13.81 -15.44
N ARG A 374 9.30 -15.01 -14.84
CA ARG A 374 10.20 -16.13 -15.18
C ARG A 374 9.43 -17.19 -15.97
N ALA A 375 10.09 -17.83 -16.94
CA ALA A 375 9.52 -18.99 -17.60
C ALA A 375 9.38 -20.14 -16.60
N GLN A 376 8.15 -20.58 -16.37
CA GLN A 376 7.81 -21.65 -15.44
C GLN A 376 7.94 -23.03 -16.09
N TRP A 377 7.48 -23.18 -17.34
CA TRP A 377 7.70 -24.34 -18.22
C TRP A 377 7.47 -23.96 -19.70
N PHE A 378 7.86 -24.85 -20.61
CA PHE A 378 7.80 -24.71 -22.07
C PHE A 378 6.93 -25.83 -22.68
N PRO A 379 5.64 -25.57 -22.96
CA PRO A 379 4.73 -26.59 -23.49
C PRO A 379 4.98 -26.90 -24.97
N LEU A 380 4.80 -28.17 -25.34
CA LEU A 380 4.68 -28.60 -26.74
C LEU A 380 3.21 -28.78 -27.14
N PRO A 381 2.85 -28.62 -28.43
CA PRO A 381 1.45 -28.68 -28.86
C PRO A 381 0.68 -29.97 -28.53
N HIS A 382 1.37 -31.10 -28.35
CA HIS A 382 0.76 -32.39 -28.04
C HIS A 382 0.61 -32.66 -26.53
N GLU A 383 1.17 -31.82 -25.67
CA GLU A 383 1.12 -31.97 -24.22
C GLU A 383 -0.17 -31.35 -23.67
N LYS A 384 -0.91 -32.12 -22.86
CA LYS A 384 -2.24 -31.74 -22.37
C LYS A 384 -2.21 -31.09 -21.00
N SER A 385 -1.15 -31.28 -20.25
CA SER A 385 -1.00 -30.76 -18.90
C SER A 385 0.39 -30.16 -18.69
N TRP A 386 0.49 -29.21 -17.76
CA TRP A 386 1.77 -28.63 -17.35
C TRP A 386 2.76 -29.72 -16.88
N ARG A 387 2.24 -30.81 -16.30
CA ARG A 387 3.03 -31.91 -15.75
C ARG A 387 3.80 -32.66 -16.84
N GLU A 388 3.16 -32.92 -17.98
CA GLU A 388 3.80 -33.57 -19.12
C GLU A 388 5.01 -32.75 -19.64
N SER A 389 4.85 -31.43 -19.73
CA SER A 389 5.95 -30.53 -20.13
C SER A 389 7.10 -30.57 -19.14
N VAL A 390 6.81 -30.46 -17.84
CA VAL A 390 7.81 -30.48 -16.77
C VAL A 390 8.53 -31.83 -16.69
N ASP A 391 7.79 -32.93 -16.82
CA ASP A 391 8.37 -34.28 -16.81
C ASP A 391 9.33 -34.48 -17.99
N ARG A 392 8.93 -34.08 -19.20
CA ARG A 392 9.82 -34.09 -20.37
C ARG A 392 11.06 -33.23 -20.14
N GLU A 393 10.89 -32.03 -19.60
CA GLU A 393 12.01 -31.11 -19.33
C GLU A 393 13.03 -31.73 -18.38
N VAL A 394 12.58 -32.34 -17.27
CA VAL A 394 13.44 -33.02 -16.30
C VAL A 394 14.14 -34.23 -16.91
N ILE A 395 13.38 -35.12 -17.57
CA ILE A 395 13.91 -36.33 -18.21
C ILE A 395 14.98 -35.95 -19.23
N LYS A 396 14.66 -35.09 -20.20
CA LYS A 396 15.61 -34.70 -21.26
C LYS A 396 16.85 -33.98 -20.74
N THR A 397 16.71 -33.18 -19.68
CA THR A 397 17.87 -32.53 -19.04
C THR A 397 18.81 -33.58 -18.45
N ARG A 398 18.28 -34.59 -17.75
CA ARG A 398 19.09 -35.66 -17.15
C ARG A 398 19.62 -36.66 -18.18
N GLU A 399 18.90 -36.95 -19.25
CA GLU A 399 19.37 -37.85 -20.30
C GLU A 399 20.42 -37.19 -21.22
N SER A 400 20.34 -35.88 -21.39
CA SER A 400 21.15 -35.17 -22.38
C SER A 400 21.62 -33.80 -21.90
N VAL A 401 20.89 -32.73 -22.21
CA VAL A 401 21.21 -31.37 -21.79
C VAL A 401 19.97 -30.48 -21.79
N GLY A 402 19.83 -29.67 -20.75
CA GLY A 402 18.81 -28.64 -20.64
C GLY A 402 19.43 -27.25 -20.48
N ILE A 403 18.67 -26.21 -20.84
CA ILE A 403 19.04 -24.81 -20.60
C ILE A 403 17.92 -24.05 -19.88
N CYS A 404 18.26 -23.32 -18.82
CA CYS A 404 17.32 -22.52 -18.03
C CYS A 404 17.81 -21.09 -17.83
N ASP A 405 16.92 -20.12 -17.97
CA ASP A 405 17.20 -18.71 -17.68
C ASP A 405 17.18 -18.46 -16.16
N VAL A 406 18.39 -18.24 -15.62
CA VAL A 406 18.66 -17.89 -14.22
C VAL A 406 19.17 -16.45 -14.08
N THR A 407 18.91 -15.60 -15.08
CA THR A 407 19.29 -14.18 -15.11
C THR A 407 18.76 -13.44 -13.88
N THR A 408 17.64 -13.86 -13.32
CA THR A 408 16.95 -13.16 -12.23
C THR A 408 17.62 -13.25 -10.86
N LEU A 409 18.59 -14.16 -10.66
CA LEU A 409 19.39 -14.21 -9.43
C LEU A 409 20.07 -12.86 -9.21
N GLY A 410 20.14 -12.41 -7.95
CA GLY A 410 20.92 -11.21 -7.62
C GLY A 410 22.39 -11.46 -7.93
N LYS A 411 23.09 -10.43 -8.40
CA LYS A 411 24.52 -10.50 -8.75
C LYS A 411 25.19 -9.24 -8.22
N ILE A 412 26.26 -9.42 -7.46
CA ILE A 412 26.98 -8.32 -6.82
C ILE A 412 28.47 -8.55 -7.04
N ASP A 413 29.12 -7.63 -7.74
CA ASP A 413 30.58 -7.58 -7.81
C ASP A 413 31.08 -6.91 -6.52
N ILE A 414 32.02 -7.56 -5.85
CA ILE A 414 32.61 -7.15 -4.57
C ILE A 414 34.12 -7.06 -4.78
N LYS A 415 34.68 -5.87 -4.62
CA LYS A 415 36.10 -5.59 -4.89
C LYS A 415 36.76 -4.80 -3.77
N GLY A 416 38.07 -4.91 -3.66
CA GLY A 416 38.89 -4.23 -2.64
C GLY A 416 39.66 -5.22 -1.78
N GLU A 417 40.72 -4.77 -1.12
CA GLU A 417 41.65 -5.58 -0.35
C GLU A 417 40.97 -6.35 0.80
N ASP A 418 39.94 -5.75 1.41
CA ASP A 418 39.21 -6.35 2.54
C ASP A 418 38.03 -7.23 2.11
N SER A 419 37.83 -7.47 0.80
CA SER A 419 36.66 -8.22 0.29
C SER A 419 36.53 -9.62 0.88
N GLY A 420 37.65 -10.34 1.07
CA GLY A 420 37.64 -11.67 1.67
C GLY A 420 37.23 -11.65 3.14
N ALA A 421 37.68 -10.65 3.90
CA ALA A 421 37.30 -10.44 5.29
C ALA A 421 35.83 -10.01 5.40
N PHE A 422 35.37 -9.14 4.50
CA PHE A 422 33.97 -8.74 4.38
C PHE A 422 33.04 -9.92 4.13
N LEU A 423 33.40 -10.82 3.23
CA LEU A 423 32.62 -12.04 3.01
C LEU A 423 32.57 -12.94 4.24
N ASN A 424 33.66 -13.05 5.02
CA ASN A 424 33.65 -13.76 6.30
C ASN A 424 32.75 -13.10 7.35
N PHE A 425 32.54 -11.79 7.26
CA PHE A 425 31.71 -11.04 8.18
C PHE A 425 30.20 -11.21 7.87
N VAL A 426 29.82 -11.29 6.59
CA VAL A 426 28.40 -11.36 6.17
C VAL A 426 27.90 -12.79 5.93
N TYR A 427 28.76 -13.74 5.60
CA TYR A 427 28.41 -15.16 5.51
C TYR A 427 28.71 -15.91 6.80
N ALA A 428 27.86 -16.89 7.11
CA ALA A 428 28.03 -17.79 8.24
C ALA A 428 29.25 -18.70 8.11
N ASN A 429 29.62 -19.05 6.87
CA ASN A 429 30.75 -19.91 6.55
C ASN A 429 31.93 -19.11 6.00
N ASN A 430 33.14 -19.67 6.12
CA ASN A 430 34.38 -18.99 5.73
C ASN A 430 34.50 -18.87 4.19
N PHE A 431 34.78 -17.67 3.69
CA PHE A 431 35.07 -17.30 2.30
C PHE A 431 36.47 -16.72 2.10
N GLY A 432 37.10 -16.14 3.12
CA GLY A 432 38.37 -15.42 2.98
C GLY A 432 39.52 -16.26 2.41
N LYS A 433 39.51 -17.58 2.64
CA LYS A 433 40.50 -18.53 2.10
C LYS A 433 40.06 -19.26 0.82
N LEU A 434 38.99 -18.81 0.16
CA LEU A 434 38.56 -19.39 -1.12
C LEU A 434 39.66 -19.15 -2.17
N PRO A 435 40.20 -20.19 -2.85
CA PRO A 435 41.18 -19.96 -3.90
C PRO A 435 40.60 -19.18 -5.09
N VAL A 436 41.44 -18.42 -5.79
CA VAL A 436 41.06 -17.81 -7.07
C VAL A 436 40.66 -18.90 -8.06
N GLY A 437 39.63 -18.64 -8.87
CA GLY A 437 39.06 -19.61 -9.80
C GLY A 437 38.13 -20.63 -9.16
N LYS A 438 37.72 -20.42 -7.89
CA LYS A 438 36.77 -21.29 -7.19
C LYS A 438 35.51 -20.55 -6.76
N VAL A 439 34.44 -21.34 -6.67
CA VAL A 439 33.12 -20.96 -6.16
C VAL A 439 32.87 -21.67 -4.84
N ARG A 440 32.10 -21.03 -3.95
CA ARG A 440 31.63 -21.64 -2.70
C ARG A 440 30.19 -21.24 -2.43
N TYR A 441 29.39 -22.21 -1.99
CA TYR A 441 28.05 -21.96 -1.46
C TYR A 441 28.14 -21.30 -0.09
N GLY A 442 27.30 -20.29 0.16
CA GLY A 442 27.29 -19.52 1.39
C GLY A 442 25.88 -19.33 1.95
N LEU A 443 25.78 -19.36 3.27
CA LEU A 443 24.56 -19.07 4.02
C LEU A 443 24.73 -17.75 4.77
N MET A 444 23.84 -16.80 4.57
CA MET A 444 23.77 -15.58 5.38
C MET A 444 22.76 -15.78 6.50
N LEU A 445 23.05 -15.23 7.67
CA LEU A 445 22.10 -15.18 8.79
C LEU A 445 21.66 -13.74 9.01
N ARG A 446 20.47 -13.59 9.59
CA ARG A 446 20.07 -12.34 10.22
C ARG A 446 20.75 -12.23 11.58
N GLU A 447 20.75 -11.04 12.15
CA GLU A 447 21.30 -10.79 13.49
C GLU A 447 20.69 -11.69 14.58
N ASP A 448 19.44 -12.15 14.42
CA ASP A 448 18.79 -13.08 15.35
C ASP A 448 19.17 -14.57 15.15
N GLY A 449 20.08 -14.89 14.22
CA GLY A 449 20.60 -16.24 13.98
C GLY A 449 19.76 -17.10 13.04
N ILE A 450 18.69 -16.55 12.46
CA ILE A 450 17.83 -17.21 11.48
C ILE A 450 18.43 -17.07 10.08
N ALA A 451 18.23 -18.07 9.22
CA ALA A 451 18.67 -18.00 7.83
C ALA A 451 18.04 -16.79 7.11
N PHE A 452 18.87 -15.98 6.47
CA PHE A 452 18.48 -14.76 5.79
C PHE A 452 18.35 -14.98 4.27
N ASP A 453 19.45 -15.37 3.65
CA ASP A 453 19.54 -15.70 2.23
C ASP A 453 20.72 -16.65 2.02
N ASP A 454 20.80 -17.23 0.82
CA ASP A 454 21.90 -18.09 0.43
C ASP A 454 22.28 -17.85 -1.04
N GLY A 455 23.39 -18.47 -1.44
CA GLY A 455 23.82 -18.43 -2.82
C GLY A 455 25.27 -18.85 -2.97
N THR A 456 25.86 -18.55 -4.11
CA THR A 456 27.25 -18.88 -4.39
C THR A 456 28.08 -17.62 -4.54
N THR A 457 29.29 -17.63 -4.02
CA THR A 457 30.27 -16.57 -4.30
C THR A 457 31.50 -17.16 -4.98
N ALA A 458 31.85 -16.57 -6.12
CA ALA A 458 33.00 -16.91 -6.95
C ALA A 458 34.14 -15.93 -6.70
N ARG A 459 35.39 -16.42 -6.58
CA ARG A 459 36.58 -15.57 -6.50
C ARG A 459 37.28 -15.52 -7.86
N LEU A 460 37.10 -14.43 -8.59
CA LEU A 460 37.62 -14.26 -9.96
C LEU A 460 39.09 -13.78 -9.99
N SER A 461 39.49 -12.98 -9.01
CA SER A 461 40.90 -12.61 -8.77
C SER A 461 41.10 -12.41 -7.27
N GLU A 462 42.33 -12.06 -6.85
CA GLU A 462 42.69 -11.90 -5.43
C GLU A 462 41.67 -11.03 -4.68
N ASN A 463 41.32 -9.87 -5.25
CA ASN A 463 40.43 -8.87 -4.64
C ASN A 463 39.13 -8.67 -5.44
N HIS A 464 38.64 -9.71 -6.13
CA HIS A 464 37.40 -9.63 -6.90
C HIS A 464 36.54 -10.87 -6.70
N PHE A 465 35.38 -10.67 -6.08
CA PHE A 465 34.37 -11.68 -5.86
C PHE A 465 33.08 -11.32 -6.60
N VAL A 466 32.37 -12.35 -7.03
CA VAL A 466 31.02 -12.22 -7.60
C VAL A 466 30.08 -13.08 -6.77
N MET A 467 29.19 -12.42 -6.06
CA MET A 467 28.16 -13.04 -5.24
C MET A 467 26.88 -13.21 -6.05
N THR A 468 26.27 -14.38 -5.97
CA THR A 468 24.88 -14.62 -6.35
C THR A 468 24.00 -14.74 -5.11
N THR A 469 22.76 -14.26 -5.24
CA THR A 469 21.73 -14.31 -4.19
C THR A 469 20.45 -14.90 -4.77
N THR A 470 19.48 -15.22 -3.91
CA THR A 470 18.15 -15.59 -4.42
C THR A 470 17.51 -14.44 -5.20
N THR A 471 16.60 -14.77 -6.13
CA THR A 471 15.92 -13.78 -6.99
C THR A 471 15.10 -12.77 -6.18
N ALA A 472 14.38 -13.24 -5.15
CA ALA A 472 13.48 -12.41 -4.36
C ALA A 472 14.24 -11.46 -3.42
N ASN A 473 15.39 -11.88 -2.89
CA ASN A 473 16.14 -11.12 -1.91
C ASN A 473 17.29 -10.28 -2.48
N ALA A 474 17.52 -10.27 -3.80
CA ALA A 474 18.62 -9.54 -4.44
C ALA A 474 18.78 -8.09 -3.94
N VAL A 475 17.68 -7.33 -3.86
CA VAL A 475 17.70 -5.94 -3.37
C VAL A 475 17.95 -5.88 -1.86
N THR A 476 17.33 -6.78 -1.09
CA THR A 476 17.45 -6.82 0.37
C THR A 476 18.88 -7.19 0.79
N VAL A 477 19.49 -8.18 0.15
CA VAL A 477 20.90 -8.56 0.38
C VAL A 477 21.82 -7.41 0.01
N TYR A 478 21.67 -6.78 -1.17
CA TYR A 478 22.52 -5.65 -1.55
C TYR A 478 22.43 -4.49 -0.52
N ARG A 479 21.23 -4.15 -0.05
CA ARG A 479 21.04 -3.14 1.00
C ARG A 479 21.67 -3.56 2.33
N HIS A 480 21.60 -4.84 2.67
CA HIS A 480 22.24 -5.36 3.87
C HIS A 480 23.76 -5.27 3.79
N LEU A 481 24.36 -5.65 2.66
CA LEU A 481 25.81 -5.51 2.44
C LEU A 481 26.25 -4.04 2.49
N GLU A 482 25.50 -3.12 1.87
CA GLU A 482 25.77 -1.69 1.98
C GLU A 482 25.66 -1.18 3.42
N PHE A 483 24.69 -1.65 4.20
CA PHE A 483 24.61 -1.32 5.63
C PHE A 483 25.83 -1.85 6.41
N CYS A 484 26.22 -3.12 6.20
CA CYS A 484 27.41 -3.69 6.82
C CYS A 484 28.66 -2.89 6.46
N ARG A 485 28.82 -2.53 5.19
CA ARG A 485 29.94 -1.73 4.70
C ARG A 485 29.94 -0.30 5.25
N GLN A 486 28.82 0.42 5.18
CA GLN A 486 28.74 1.83 5.56
C GLN A 486 28.69 2.05 7.07
N CYS A 487 28.01 1.18 7.81
CA CYS A 487 27.72 1.40 9.22
C CYS A 487 28.55 0.54 10.16
N LEU A 488 28.86 -0.71 9.78
CA LEU A 488 29.57 -1.66 10.66
C LEU A 488 31.06 -1.75 10.36
N LYS A 489 31.45 -1.61 9.10
CA LYS A 489 32.83 -1.70 8.60
C LYS A 489 33.22 -0.51 7.69
N PRO A 490 32.98 0.75 8.09
CA PRO A 490 33.21 1.93 7.24
C PRO A 490 34.66 2.11 6.78
N ASN A 491 35.61 1.52 7.50
CA ASN A 491 37.05 1.68 7.24
C ASN A 491 37.65 0.54 6.40
N TRP A 492 36.85 -0.43 5.96
CA TRP A 492 37.34 -1.54 5.12
C TRP A 492 37.34 -1.14 3.65
N ASP A 493 38.38 -1.52 2.91
CA ASP A 493 38.46 -1.37 1.46
C ASP A 493 37.56 -2.41 0.78
N VAL A 494 36.29 -2.05 0.64
CA VAL A 494 35.26 -2.85 -0.01
C VAL A 494 34.38 -1.94 -0.87
N HIS A 495 34.18 -2.34 -2.11
CA HIS A 495 33.33 -1.69 -3.09
C HIS A 495 32.30 -2.68 -3.60
N LEU A 496 31.02 -2.30 -3.51
CA LEU A 496 29.89 -3.14 -3.87
C LEU A 496 29.17 -2.53 -5.09
N ILE A 497 29.00 -3.32 -6.15
CA ILE A 497 28.21 -2.92 -7.32
C ILE A 497 27.21 -4.02 -7.62
N SER A 498 25.92 -3.69 -7.65
CA SER A 498 24.94 -4.63 -8.17
C SER A 498 25.11 -4.76 -9.68
N THR A 499 25.44 -5.96 -10.13
CA THR A 499 25.59 -6.33 -11.54
C THR A 499 24.44 -7.22 -12.03
N THR A 500 23.37 -7.35 -11.21
CA THR A 500 22.17 -8.15 -11.48
C THR A 500 21.59 -7.91 -12.87
N ASP A 501 21.44 -6.65 -13.27
CA ASP A 501 20.88 -6.27 -14.58
C ASP A 501 21.92 -6.27 -15.70
N HIS A 502 23.21 -6.32 -15.38
CA HIS A 502 24.27 -6.26 -16.39
C HIS A 502 24.46 -7.61 -17.09
N TRP A 503 24.34 -8.70 -16.34
CA TRP A 503 24.60 -10.06 -16.79
C TRP A 503 23.30 -10.85 -17.00
N ALA A 504 23.08 -11.34 -18.21
CA ALA A 504 22.18 -12.48 -18.41
C ALA A 504 22.93 -13.76 -18.04
N GLN A 505 22.24 -14.73 -17.43
CA GLN A 505 22.88 -15.96 -16.95
C GLN A 505 21.99 -17.16 -17.22
N PHE A 506 22.59 -18.22 -17.77
CA PHE A 506 21.89 -19.43 -18.17
C PHE A 506 22.53 -20.65 -17.52
N ALA A 507 21.73 -21.47 -16.86
CA ALA A 507 22.13 -22.77 -16.34
C ALA A 507 22.00 -23.80 -17.46
N ILE A 508 23.11 -24.39 -17.87
CA ILE A 508 23.21 -25.43 -18.90
C ILE A 508 23.60 -26.72 -18.17
N ALA A 509 22.63 -27.62 -18.00
CA ALA A 509 22.74 -28.77 -17.11
C ALA A 509 22.48 -30.08 -17.85
N GLY A 510 23.14 -31.16 -17.44
CA GLY A 510 23.02 -32.50 -18.03
C GLY A 510 24.37 -33.06 -18.48
N PRO A 511 24.46 -34.37 -18.74
CA PRO A 511 25.71 -35.04 -19.11
C PRO A 511 26.37 -34.48 -20.38
N LYS A 512 25.60 -33.90 -21.31
CA LYS A 512 26.11 -33.28 -22.54
C LYS A 512 26.36 -31.77 -22.46
N SER A 513 26.20 -31.17 -21.27
CA SER A 513 26.41 -29.71 -21.07
C SER A 513 27.81 -29.25 -21.45
N ARG A 514 28.85 -29.99 -21.06
CA ARG A 514 30.25 -29.72 -21.43
C ARG A 514 30.44 -29.79 -22.95
N ALA A 515 29.97 -30.86 -23.58
CA ALA A 515 30.09 -31.06 -25.02
C ALA A 515 29.41 -29.95 -25.83
N LEU A 516 28.22 -29.50 -25.39
CA LEU A 516 27.53 -28.37 -26.02
C LEU A 516 28.30 -27.06 -25.83
N LEU A 517 28.84 -26.80 -24.64
CA LEU A 517 29.62 -25.59 -24.39
C LEU A 517 30.93 -25.57 -25.18
N SER A 518 31.56 -26.72 -25.39
CA SER A 518 32.78 -26.84 -26.21
C SER A 518 32.60 -26.36 -27.66
N GLU A 519 31.36 -26.29 -28.17
CA GLU A 519 31.05 -25.79 -29.52
C GLU A 519 31.04 -24.27 -29.63
N ILE A 520 30.98 -23.56 -28.50
CA ILE A 520 30.83 -22.10 -28.47
C ILE A 520 32.01 -21.39 -27.83
N VAL A 521 32.85 -22.10 -27.06
CA VAL A 521 34.05 -21.51 -26.47
C VAL A 521 35.10 -21.28 -27.55
N ASP A 522 35.80 -20.16 -27.44
CA ASP A 522 36.81 -19.79 -28.42
C ASP A 522 38.04 -20.71 -28.31
N LEU A 523 38.80 -20.80 -29.42
CA LEU A 523 40.01 -21.62 -29.48
C LEU A 523 40.98 -21.29 -28.33
N GLY A 524 41.42 -22.31 -27.61
CA GLY A 524 42.34 -22.18 -26.47
C GLY A 524 41.66 -22.09 -25.09
N VAL A 525 40.33 -22.04 -25.03
CA VAL A 525 39.57 -22.14 -23.76
C VAL A 525 39.33 -23.61 -23.42
N ASP A 526 39.98 -24.11 -22.36
CA ASP A 526 39.79 -25.48 -21.88
C ASP A 526 38.74 -25.55 -20.75
N ILE A 527 37.68 -26.32 -20.98
CA ILE A 527 36.60 -26.62 -20.03
C ILE A 527 36.52 -28.12 -19.68
N SER A 528 37.60 -28.86 -19.90
CA SER A 528 37.79 -30.24 -19.45
C SER A 528 37.59 -30.36 -17.93
N ASN A 529 37.38 -31.58 -17.45
CA ASN A 529 37.19 -31.80 -16.02
C ASN A 529 38.44 -31.45 -15.20
N GLU A 530 39.61 -31.65 -15.81
CA GLU A 530 40.93 -31.37 -15.24
C GLU A 530 41.19 -29.86 -15.15
N ALA A 531 40.92 -29.11 -16.24
CA ALA A 531 41.12 -27.66 -16.27
C ALA A 531 40.02 -26.88 -15.52
N PHE A 532 38.78 -27.37 -15.59
CA PHE A 532 37.61 -26.70 -15.02
C PHE A 532 36.82 -27.65 -14.08
N PRO A 533 37.42 -28.08 -12.95
CA PRO A 533 36.84 -29.05 -12.02
C PRO A 533 35.55 -28.53 -11.34
N PHE A 534 34.84 -29.41 -10.63
CA PHE A 534 33.64 -29.02 -9.89
C PHE A 534 33.91 -27.79 -8.98
N MET A 535 32.97 -26.84 -8.98
CA MET A 535 33.08 -25.53 -8.31
C MET A 535 34.21 -24.63 -8.85
N ALA A 536 34.68 -24.84 -10.08
CA ALA A 536 35.55 -23.88 -10.77
C ALA A 536 34.75 -22.70 -11.32
N CYS A 537 35.41 -21.55 -11.45
CA CYS A 537 34.91 -20.38 -12.16
C CYS A 537 36.02 -19.67 -12.92
N GLY A 538 35.66 -18.92 -13.95
CA GLY A 538 36.60 -18.09 -14.69
C GLY A 538 35.93 -17.18 -15.69
N GLU A 539 36.68 -16.18 -16.16
CA GLU A 539 36.30 -15.42 -17.35
C GLU A 539 36.72 -16.22 -18.59
N ILE A 540 35.82 -16.30 -19.57
CA ILE A 540 36.04 -17.02 -20.82
C ILE A 540 35.62 -16.15 -22.01
N SER A 541 36.01 -16.57 -23.21
CA SER A 541 35.55 -15.99 -24.47
C SER A 541 34.74 -17.03 -25.25
N ILE A 542 33.61 -16.60 -25.82
CA ILE A 542 32.71 -17.43 -26.61
C ILE A 542 32.32 -16.72 -27.91
N PHE A 543 31.92 -17.47 -28.94
CA PHE A 543 31.45 -16.94 -30.22
C PHE A 543 32.37 -15.86 -30.81
N ASP A 544 33.67 -16.15 -30.88
CA ASP A 544 34.71 -15.30 -31.45
C ASP A 544 34.82 -13.92 -30.77
N GLY A 545 34.97 -13.91 -29.45
CA GLY A 545 35.34 -12.70 -28.70
C GLY A 545 34.32 -12.16 -27.71
N ILE A 546 33.15 -12.81 -27.52
CA ILE A 546 32.19 -12.40 -26.49
C ILE A 546 32.72 -12.81 -25.11
N LYS A 547 33.11 -11.82 -24.31
CA LYS A 547 33.51 -12.04 -22.92
C LYS A 547 32.33 -12.53 -22.08
N ALA A 548 32.52 -13.66 -21.40
CA ALA A 548 31.55 -14.27 -20.51
C ALA A 548 32.22 -14.73 -19.21
N ARG A 549 31.41 -15.07 -18.20
CA ARG A 549 31.86 -15.72 -16.97
C ARG A 549 31.23 -17.11 -16.90
N LEU A 550 32.06 -18.11 -16.66
CA LEU A 550 31.62 -19.50 -16.52
C LEU A 550 31.74 -19.92 -15.06
N PHE A 551 30.74 -20.66 -14.56
CA PHE A 551 30.72 -21.21 -13.21
C PHE A 551 30.29 -22.68 -13.29
N ARG A 552 31.11 -23.62 -12.83
CA ARG A 552 30.73 -25.05 -12.76
C ARG A 552 30.02 -25.33 -11.44
N ILE A 553 28.78 -24.86 -11.39
CA ILE A 553 27.84 -25.01 -10.27
C ILE A 553 26.54 -25.63 -10.78
N SER A 554 25.82 -26.30 -9.89
CA SER A 554 24.60 -27.01 -10.24
C SER A 554 23.58 -26.93 -9.12
N PHE A 555 22.35 -26.59 -9.47
CA PHE A 555 21.19 -26.71 -8.60
C PHE A 555 20.28 -27.89 -8.99
N SER A 556 20.56 -28.56 -10.12
CA SER A 556 19.83 -29.75 -10.59
C SER A 556 20.46 -31.07 -10.14
N GLY A 557 21.71 -31.02 -9.66
CA GLY A 557 22.52 -32.19 -9.31
C GLY A 557 23.15 -32.91 -10.49
N GLU A 558 22.97 -32.41 -11.71
CA GLU A 558 23.71 -32.86 -12.90
C GLU A 558 25.04 -32.12 -13.03
N LEU A 559 25.93 -32.63 -13.89
CA LEU A 559 26.99 -31.81 -14.49
C LEU A 559 26.33 -30.56 -15.08
N ALA A 560 26.72 -29.40 -14.60
CA ALA A 560 26.13 -28.15 -15.02
C ALA A 560 27.13 -27.01 -15.00
N TYR A 561 26.84 -26.04 -15.86
CA TYR A 561 27.57 -24.78 -15.95
C TYR A 561 26.55 -23.65 -15.97
N GLU A 562 26.81 -22.61 -15.19
CA GLU A 562 26.15 -21.34 -15.36
C GLU A 562 27.04 -20.42 -16.18
N LEU A 563 26.52 -19.97 -17.32
CA LEU A 563 27.21 -19.05 -18.21
C LEU A 563 26.57 -17.67 -18.11
N ALA A 564 27.33 -16.69 -17.63
CA ALA A 564 26.92 -15.30 -17.59
C ALA A 564 27.54 -14.51 -18.76
N LEU A 565 26.71 -13.80 -19.51
CA LEU A 565 27.13 -12.96 -20.63
C LEU A 565 26.44 -11.57 -20.58
N PRO A 566 26.99 -10.54 -21.25
CA PRO A 566 26.37 -9.22 -21.25
C PRO A 566 24.92 -9.30 -21.74
N ARG A 567 23.99 -8.68 -20.99
CA ARG A 567 22.54 -8.81 -21.22
C ARG A 567 22.08 -8.58 -22.66
N ARG A 568 22.80 -7.76 -23.42
CA ARG A 568 22.47 -7.39 -24.81
C ARG A 568 22.50 -8.57 -25.77
N TYR A 569 23.26 -9.62 -25.44
CA TYR A 569 23.41 -10.81 -26.27
C TYR A 569 22.43 -11.94 -25.92
N ALA A 570 21.74 -11.87 -24.78
CA ALA A 570 20.96 -12.96 -24.21
C ALA A 570 19.93 -13.61 -25.15
N SER A 571 19.15 -12.81 -25.87
CA SER A 571 18.15 -13.36 -26.79
C SER A 571 18.78 -14.02 -28.02
N SER A 572 19.91 -13.48 -28.51
CA SER A 572 20.65 -14.09 -29.64
C SER A 572 21.34 -15.37 -29.20
N PHE A 573 21.92 -15.36 -28.00
CA PHE A 573 22.51 -16.51 -27.35
C PHE A 573 21.51 -17.67 -27.25
N MET A 574 20.28 -17.42 -26.76
CA MET A 574 19.26 -18.48 -26.68
C MET A 574 18.90 -19.07 -28.05
N ASN A 575 18.80 -18.24 -29.09
CA ASN A 575 18.59 -18.75 -30.46
C ASN A 575 19.75 -19.65 -30.90
N ALA A 576 21.00 -19.18 -30.75
CA ALA A 576 22.18 -19.94 -31.15
C ALA A 576 22.33 -21.25 -30.38
N MET A 577 22.13 -21.22 -29.05
CA MET A 577 22.21 -22.40 -28.20
C MET A 577 21.13 -23.42 -28.50
N THR A 578 19.91 -22.98 -28.82
CA THR A 578 18.84 -23.91 -29.19
C THR A 578 19.08 -24.55 -30.55
N GLU A 579 19.64 -23.81 -31.50
CA GLU A 579 20.00 -24.35 -32.82
C GLU A 579 21.15 -25.36 -32.71
N LEU A 580 22.27 -24.98 -32.10
CA LEU A 580 23.41 -25.87 -31.86
C LEU A 580 23.01 -27.06 -30.99
N GLY A 581 22.15 -26.83 -30.01
CA GLY A 581 21.65 -27.83 -29.07
C GLY A 581 20.83 -28.94 -29.72
N LYS A 582 20.32 -28.77 -30.95
CA LYS A 582 19.56 -29.83 -31.66
C LYS A 582 20.35 -31.13 -31.77
N LYS A 583 21.66 -31.06 -32.08
CA LYS A 583 22.53 -32.26 -32.17
C LYS A 583 22.73 -32.97 -30.83
N PHE A 584 22.46 -32.28 -29.73
CA PHE A 584 22.53 -32.80 -28.37
C PHE A 584 21.15 -33.02 -27.74
N ASN A 585 20.05 -32.96 -28.51
CA ASN A 585 18.68 -33.06 -27.97
C ASN A 585 18.41 -32.07 -26.82
N LEU A 586 18.92 -30.85 -26.93
CA LEU A 586 18.74 -29.81 -25.93
C LEU A 586 17.27 -29.52 -25.66
N VAL A 587 16.92 -29.36 -24.38
CA VAL A 587 15.59 -28.92 -23.94
C VAL A 587 15.67 -27.59 -23.18
N PRO A 588 14.88 -26.56 -23.54
CA PRO A 588 14.70 -25.44 -22.62
C PRO A 588 13.80 -25.87 -21.47
N TYR A 589 14.18 -25.51 -20.25
CA TYR A 589 13.39 -25.84 -19.06
C TYR A 589 13.16 -24.65 -18.15
N GLY A 590 12.00 -24.64 -17.50
CA GLY A 590 11.56 -23.54 -16.65
C GLY A 590 11.84 -23.74 -15.17
N THR A 591 11.34 -22.83 -14.35
CA THR A 591 11.52 -22.89 -12.89
C THR A 591 10.86 -24.10 -12.24
N GLU A 592 9.82 -24.68 -12.84
CA GLU A 592 9.14 -25.85 -12.29
C GLU A 592 10.00 -27.10 -12.41
N ALA A 593 10.59 -27.36 -13.59
CA ALA A 593 11.55 -28.45 -13.80
C ALA A 593 12.81 -28.27 -12.93
N LEU A 594 13.30 -27.03 -12.78
CA LEU A 594 14.36 -26.71 -11.82
C LEU A 594 13.94 -27.06 -10.37
N GLY A 595 12.69 -26.77 -10.01
CA GLY A 595 12.07 -27.11 -8.73
C GLY A 595 12.01 -28.61 -8.47
N VAL A 596 11.66 -29.42 -9.48
CA VAL A 596 11.72 -30.89 -9.37
C VAL A 596 13.15 -31.34 -9.11
N MET A 597 14.09 -30.92 -9.95
CA MET A 597 15.47 -31.40 -9.86
C MET A 597 16.17 -31.01 -8.56
N ARG A 598 15.90 -29.81 -8.01
CA ARG A 598 16.46 -29.40 -6.72
C ARG A 598 15.85 -30.17 -5.53
N ILE A 599 14.56 -30.52 -5.62
CA ILE A 599 13.88 -31.34 -4.60
C ILE A 599 14.45 -32.75 -4.61
N GLU A 600 14.70 -33.33 -5.79
CA GLU A 600 15.37 -34.63 -5.93
C GLU A 600 16.77 -34.65 -5.26
N LYS A 601 17.43 -33.49 -5.18
CA LYS A 601 18.74 -33.32 -4.54
C LYS A 601 18.68 -32.81 -3.09
N GLY A 602 17.51 -32.58 -2.53
CA GLY A 602 17.38 -32.09 -1.15
C GLY A 602 17.83 -30.65 -0.95
N HIS A 603 17.93 -29.85 -2.01
CA HIS A 603 18.38 -28.47 -1.92
C HIS A 603 17.25 -27.57 -1.41
N ALA A 604 17.56 -26.80 -0.37
CA ALA A 604 16.67 -25.76 0.15
C ALA A 604 16.46 -24.65 -0.88
N ALA A 605 15.27 -24.07 -0.88
CA ALA A 605 14.94 -22.85 -1.62
C ALA A 605 14.04 -21.94 -0.77
N GLY A 606 13.32 -21.00 -1.39
CA GLY A 606 12.48 -20.05 -0.67
C GLY A 606 11.44 -20.67 0.29
N ASN A 607 10.94 -21.88 -0.01
CA ASN A 607 10.00 -22.59 0.88
C ASN A 607 10.65 -23.08 2.17
N GLU A 608 11.95 -23.38 2.15
CA GLU A 608 12.74 -23.79 3.32
C GLU A 608 13.42 -22.59 3.99
N LEU A 609 13.71 -21.52 3.24
CA LEU A 609 14.22 -20.23 3.71
C LEU A 609 13.07 -19.25 3.99
N ASN A 610 12.18 -19.61 4.90
CA ASN A 610 10.91 -18.92 5.13
C ASN A 610 10.95 -17.84 6.22
N GLY A 611 12.15 -17.48 6.70
CA GLY A 611 12.35 -16.50 7.77
C GLY A 611 12.11 -17.02 9.19
N GLN A 612 11.89 -18.33 9.37
CA GLN A 612 11.74 -18.99 10.67
C GLN A 612 12.73 -20.15 10.87
N THR A 613 13.50 -20.50 9.83
CA THR A 613 14.41 -21.65 9.84
C THR A 613 15.84 -21.23 10.15
N THR A 614 16.47 -21.94 11.08
CA THR A 614 17.89 -21.77 11.40
C THR A 614 18.77 -22.60 10.46
N ALA A 615 20.06 -22.31 10.43
CA ALA A 615 21.05 -23.20 9.78
C ALA A 615 20.94 -24.64 10.29
N ASN A 616 20.68 -24.83 11.59
CA ASN A 616 20.54 -26.15 12.20
C ASN A 616 19.28 -26.88 11.71
N ASN A 617 18.16 -26.18 11.52
CA ASN A 617 16.95 -26.78 10.94
C ASN A 617 17.17 -27.24 9.51
N LEU A 618 17.93 -26.47 8.72
CA LEU A 618 18.25 -26.78 7.33
C LEU A 618 19.28 -27.92 7.15
N GLY A 619 19.81 -28.48 8.24
CA GLY A 619 20.93 -29.43 8.18
C GLY A 619 22.28 -28.78 7.85
N LEU A 620 22.33 -27.45 7.81
CA LEU A 620 23.52 -26.65 7.48
C LEU A 620 24.22 -26.09 8.73
N GLY A 621 23.87 -26.56 9.94
CA GLY A 621 24.44 -26.04 11.19
C GLY A 621 25.98 -26.11 11.26
N LYS A 622 26.58 -27.12 10.62
CA LYS A 622 28.05 -27.26 10.52
C LYS A 622 28.72 -26.20 9.65
N MET A 623 27.96 -25.49 8.80
CA MET A 623 28.48 -24.38 8.01
C MET A 623 28.70 -23.12 8.84
N VAL A 624 27.97 -22.96 9.95
CA VAL A 624 28.12 -21.80 10.83
C VAL A 624 29.49 -21.87 11.52
N SER A 625 30.33 -20.89 11.22
CA SER A 625 31.70 -20.81 11.69
C SER A 625 31.75 -20.71 13.21
N LYS A 626 32.54 -21.58 13.84
CA LYS A 626 32.86 -21.49 15.28
C LYS A 626 34.13 -20.68 15.57
N MET A 627 34.86 -20.28 14.53
CA MET A 627 36.16 -19.63 14.66
C MET A 627 36.12 -18.13 14.34
N ASN A 628 35.19 -17.70 13.49
CA ASN A 628 35.07 -16.32 13.03
C ASN A 628 33.71 -15.78 13.43
N ASP A 629 33.69 -14.56 13.97
CA ASP A 629 32.44 -13.84 14.17
C ASP A 629 31.87 -13.36 12.82
N CYS A 630 30.55 -13.47 12.67
CA CYS A 630 29.81 -13.06 11.49
C CYS A 630 28.38 -12.68 11.90
N ILE A 631 27.67 -11.97 11.03
CA ILE A 631 26.30 -11.53 11.31
C ILE A 631 25.44 -12.74 11.70
N GLY A 632 24.80 -12.64 12.87
CA GLY A 632 23.91 -13.68 13.41
C GLY A 632 24.59 -14.85 14.12
N ASN A 633 25.93 -14.93 14.12
CA ASN A 633 26.65 -16.09 14.68
C ASN A 633 26.29 -16.32 16.15
N THR A 634 26.52 -15.32 17.01
CA THR A 634 26.25 -15.41 18.45
C THR A 634 24.80 -15.80 18.74
N MET A 635 23.84 -15.20 18.04
CA MET A 635 22.42 -15.47 18.27
C MET A 635 21.97 -16.84 17.72
N SER A 636 22.72 -17.42 16.79
CA SER A 636 22.50 -18.79 16.31
C SER A 636 22.87 -19.85 17.35
N GLU A 637 23.70 -19.51 18.34
CA GLU A 637 24.15 -20.44 19.40
C GLU A 637 23.17 -20.60 20.55
N ARG A 638 22.08 -19.81 20.57
CA ARG A 638 21.04 -19.91 21.60
C ARG A 638 20.54 -21.34 21.76
N GLU A 639 20.38 -21.78 23.00
CA GLU A 639 20.03 -23.15 23.35
C GLU A 639 18.80 -23.64 22.59
N VAL A 640 17.76 -22.80 22.47
CA VAL A 640 16.51 -23.14 21.78
C VAL A 640 16.69 -23.57 20.32
N PHE A 641 17.69 -23.05 19.61
CA PHE A 641 17.97 -23.42 18.21
C PHE A 641 18.84 -24.68 18.07
N ASN A 642 19.46 -25.10 19.16
CA ASN A 642 20.42 -26.20 19.21
C ASN A 642 19.96 -27.34 20.13
N LYS A 643 18.70 -27.35 20.57
CA LYS A 643 18.11 -28.48 21.29
C LYS A 643 18.15 -29.76 20.45
N LYS A 644 18.11 -30.91 21.12
CA LYS A 644 18.16 -32.22 20.46
C LYS A 644 16.89 -32.51 19.64
N ASP A 645 15.75 -31.95 20.05
CA ASP A 645 14.41 -32.17 19.50
C ASP A 645 13.96 -31.13 18.47
N VAL A 646 14.90 -30.31 17.95
CA VAL A 646 14.58 -29.32 16.93
C VAL A 646 14.07 -29.97 15.65
N LEU A 647 13.27 -29.22 14.90
CA LEU A 647 12.86 -29.55 13.55
C LEU A 647 14.07 -29.70 12.63
N LYS A 648 14.07 -30.72 11.76
CA LYS A 648 15.13 -30.99 10.78
C LYS A 648 14.53 -31.16 9.39
N LEU A 649 15.18 -30.52 8.41
CA LEU A 649 14.86 -30.68 6.99
C LEU A 649 15.26 -32.09 6.54
N VAL A 650 14.27 -32.87 6.11
CA VAL A 650 14.44 -34.25 5.62
C VAL A 650 13.54 -34.50 4.41
N GLY A 651 13.68 -35.67 3.80
CA GLY A 651 12.85 -36.12 2.69
C GLY A 651 11.62 -36.89 3.15
N PHE A 652 10.55 -36.85 2.37
CA PHE A 652 9.34 -37.64 2.55
C PHE A 652 8.92 -38.31 1.25
N ALA A 653 8.50 -39.56 1.33
CA ALA A 653 7.92 -40.29 0.20
C ALA A 653 6.62 -40.98 0.66
N PRO A 654 5.57 -41.01 -0.18
CA PRO A 654 4.35 -41.73 0.17
C PRO A 654 4.63 -43.23 0.21
N THR A 655 4.02 -43.94 1.15
CA THR A 655 4.17 -45.41 1.23
C THR A 655 3.45 -46.12 0.08
N ASN A 656 2.41 -45.50 -0.48
CA ASN A 656 1.82 -45.85 -1.76
C ASN A 656 2.26 -44.86 -2.86
N LYS A 657 3.01 -45.33 -3.86
CA LYS A 657 3.51 -44.49 -4.97
C LYS A 657 2.41 -43.79 -5.79
N MET A 658 1.17 -44.29 -5.73
CA MET A 658 0.01 -43.68 -6.39
C MET A 658 -0.49 -42.42 -5.69
N HIS A 659 -0.12 -42.20 -4.42
CA HIS A 659 -0.52 -41.00 -3.69
C HIS A 659 0.40 -39.83 -4.05
N SER A 660 -0.22 -38.65 -4.21
CA SER A 660 0.51 -37.39 -4.40
C SER A 660 0.62 -36.65 -3.09
N LEU A 661 1.82 -36.15 -2.77
CA LEU A 661 2.02 -35.33 -1.59
C LEU A 661 1.47 -33.91 -1.81
N VAL A 662 1.24 -33.18 -0.72
CA VAL A 662 0.76 -31.80 -0.75
C VAL A 662 1.64 -30.93 0.14
N ALA A 663 2.20 -29.86 -0.41
CA ALA A 663 2.97 -28.90 0.38
C ALA A 663 2.06 -28.20 1.40
N GLY A 664 2.57 -27.98 2.61
CA GLY A 664 1.80 -27.45 3.74
C GLY A 664 1.14 -28.51 4.63
N SER A 665 1.13 -29.79 4.23
CA SER A 665 0.63 -30.86 5.12
C SER A 665 1.49 -30.95 6.38
N HIS A 666 0.82 -31.16 7.52
CA HIS A 666 1.46 -31.35 8.82
C HIS A 666 1.72 -32.83 9.11
N PHE A 667 2.81 -33.11 9.82
CA PHE A 667 3.19 -34.48 10.17
C PHE A 667 2.68 -34.84 11.56
N ILE A 668 1.89 -35.90 11.63
CA ILE A 668 1.31 -36.44 12.86
C ILE A 668 1.76 -37.89 13.02
N SER A 669 2.27 -38.24 14.21
CA SER A 669 2.57 -39.63 14.57
C SER A 669 1.37 -40.55 14.32
N ARG A 670 1.62 -41.77 13.82
CA ARG A 670 0.56 -42.73 13.50
C ARG A 670 -0.34 -43.01 14.71
N GLY A 671 -1.65 -43.01 14.46
CA GLY A 671 -2.68 -43.26 15.49
C GLY A 671 -2.95 -42.09 16.44
N LYS A 672 -2.24 -40.95 16.29
CA LYS A 672 -2.54 -39.72 17.03
C LYS A 672 -3.60 -38.89 16.31
N LYS A 673 -4.29 -38.05 17.08
CA LYS A 673 -5.25 -37.08 16.52
C LYS A 673 -4.48 -35.87 15.99
N ALA A 674 -4.94 -35.32 14.87
CA ALA A 674 -4.41 -34.09 14.29
C ALA A 674 -4.76 -32.88 15.19
N THR A 675 -3.90 -32.60 16.16
CA THR A 675 -3.98 -31.48 17.09
C THR A 675 -2.63 -30.78 17.16
N LEU A 676 -2.60 -29.52 17.60
CA LEU A 676 -1.36 -28.76 17.77
C LEU A 676 -0.33 -29.47 18.66
N GLU A 677 -0.80 -30.18 19.68
CA GLU A 677 0.05 -30.95 20.60
C GLU A 677 0.79 -32.10 19.90
N ASN A 678 0.14 -32.75 18.91
CA ASN A 678 0.72 -33.88 18.17
C ASN A 678 1.39 -33.45 16.85
N ASP A 679 1.49 -32.15 16.59
CA ASP A 679 2.13 -31.62 15.39
C ASP A 679 3.66 -31.66 15.51
N GLU A 680 4.27 -32.47 14.65
CA GLU A 680 5.69 -32.71 14.63
C GLU A 680 6.43 -31.89 13.57
N GLY A 681 5.72 -31.14 12.74
CA GLY A 681 6.29 -30.30 11.71
C GLY A 681 5.48 -30.33 10.41
N TRP A 682 6.07 -29.87 9.30
CA TRP A 682 5.32 -29.65 8.07
C TRP A 682 6.14 -29.96 6.81
N MET A 683 5.42 -30.28 5.74
CA MET A 683 5.95 -30.47 4.40
C MET A 683 6.11 -29.11 3.71
N SER A 684 7.33 -28.74 3.33
CA SER A 684 7.65 -27.42 2.77
C SER A 684 7.62 -27.40 1.24
N SER A 685 8.07 -28.46 0.59
CA SER A 685 8.16 -28.55 -0.87
C SER A 685 7.74 -29.92 -1.35
N VAL A 686 7.04 -29.99 -2.48
CA VAL A 686 6.62 -31.24 -3.10
C VAL A 686 6.85 -31.19 -4.60
N ALA A 687 7.26 -32.31 -5.16
CA ALA A 687 7.24 -32.56 -6.59
C ALA A 687 6.89 -34.02 -6.85
N PHE A 688 6.29 -34.32 -8.00
CA PHE A 688 6.48 -35.66 -8.58
C PHE A 688 7.87 -35.72 -9.24
N SER A 689 8.55 -36.84 -9.13
CA SER A 689 9.83 -37.09 -9.78
C SER A 689 9.58 -38.05 -10.94
N PRO A 690 9.74 -37.61 -12.20
CA PRO A 690 9.59 -38.51 -13.35
C PRO A 690 10.69 -39.57 -13.40
N ILE A 691 11.85 -39.31 -12.78
CA ILE A 691 12.97 -40.25 -12.69
C ILE A 691 12.67 -41.38 -11.70
N LEU A 692 12.03 -41.05 -10.58
CA LEU A 692 11.70 -42.02 -9.53
C LEU A 692 10.29 -42.62 -9.68
N GLY A 693 9.47 -42.05 -10.57
CA GLY A 693 8.08 -42.47 -10.83
C GLY A 693 7.16 -42.32 -9.62
N LYS A 694 7.41 -41.36 -8.73
CA LYS A 694 6.62 -41.13 -7.51
C LYS A 694 6.70 -39.69 -7.02
N SER A 695 5.73 -39.30 -6.18
CA SER A 695 5.79 -38.05 -5.43
C SER A 695 6.89 -38.10 -4.35
N ILE A 696 7.59 -36.97 -4.18
CA ILE A 696 8.63 -36.75 -3.18
C ILE A 696 8.44 -35.36 -2.56
N GLY A 697 8.82 -35.23 -1.30
CA GLY A 697 8.69 -33.97 -0.57
C GLY A 697 9.91 -33.67 0.28
N LEU A 698 10.17 -32.39 0.50
CA LEU A 698 11.02 -31.90 1.57
C LEU A 698 10.13 -31.32 2.66
N GLY A 699 10.56 -31.43 3.90
CA GLY A 699 9.83 -30.89 5.03
C GLY A 699 10.65 -30.92 6.30
N PHE A 700 10.10 -30.28 7.32
CA PHE A 700 10.70 -30.18 8.64
C PHE A 700 9.94 -31.09 9.59
N ILE A 701 10.64 -31.97 10.30
CA ILE A 701 10.04 -32.77 11.36
C ILE A 701 10.98 -32.87 12.56
N ARG A 702 10.43 -32.94 13.78
CA ARG A 702 11.22 -33.02 15.02
C ARG A 702 12.11 -34.25 14.97
N GLU A 703 13.39 -34.06 15.24
CA GLU A 703 14.42 -35.12 15.20
C GLU A 703 14.50 -35.90 13.88
N GLY A 704 14.11 -35.27 12.76
CA GLY A 704 14.00 -35.97 11.47
C GLY A 704 15.27 -36.69 11.01
N ASP A 705 16.45 -36.17 11.36
CA ASP A 705 17.76 -36.76 11.02
C ASP A 705 18.06 -38.10 11.72
N LYS A 706 17.25 -38.49 12.72
CA LYS A 706 17.35 -39.76 13.45
C LYS A 706 16.20 -40.72 13.16
N ARG A 707 15.21 -40.31 12.36
CA ARG A 707 13.92 -40.99 12.19
C ARG A 707 13.72 -41.57 10.78
N PHE A 708 14.79 -41.75 10.01
CA PHE A 708 14.69 -42.34 8.68
C PHE A 708 14.09 -43.75 8.73
N GLY A 709 13.14 -44.03 7.82
CA GLY A 709 12.36 -45.27 7.75
C GLY A 709 11.09 -45.25 8.60
N GLU A 710 10.92 -44.27 9.50
CA GLU A 710 9.70 -44.13 10.27
C GLU A 710 8.54 -43.65 9.38
N ARG A 711 7.31 -44.11 9.69
CA ARG A 711 6.09 -43.72 8.98
C ARG A 711 5.24 -42.78 9.83
N VAL A 712 4.80 -41.68 9.23
CA VAL A 712 3.93 -40.68 9.83
C VAL A 712 2.75 -40.37 8.91
N ASP A 713 1.70 -39.78 9.46
CA ASP A 713 0.56 -39.29 8.70
C ASP A 713 0.82 -37.84 8.28
N ALA A 714 0.90 -37.57 6.97
CA ALA A 714 0.86 -36.22 6.41
C ALA A 714 -0.61 -35.79 6.25
N ILE A 715 -1.03 -34.80 7.03
CA ILE A 715 -2.43 -34.39 7.15
C ILE A 715 -2.61 -32.95 6.64
N ASN A 716 -3.56 -32.78 5.73
CA ASN A 716 -4.04 -31.49 5.27
C ASN A 716 -5.55 -31.38 5.55
N LEU A 717 -5.89 -30.72 6.64
CA LEU A 717 -7.29 -30.56 7.08
C LEU A 717 -8.11 -29.65 6.15
N LEU A 718 -7.47 -28.75 5.38
CA LEU A 718 -8.17 -27.88 4.44
C LEU A 718 -8.73 -28.64 3.25
N ASN A 719 -8.01 -29.67 2.80
CA ASN A 719 -8.43 -30.54 1.70
C ASN A 719 -9.04 -31.87 2.19
N ASN A 720 -9.13 -32.08 3.50
CA ASN A 720 -9.52 -33.35 4.11
C ASN A 720 -8.67 -34.55 3.62
N GLU A 721 -7.36 -34.34 3.48
CA GLU A 721 -6.40 -35.33 2.99
C GLU A 721 -5.56 -35.88 4.14
N LYS A 722 -5.36 -37.20 4.12
CA LYS A 722 -4.47 -37.92 5.03
C LYS A 722 -3.68 -38.95 4.22
N ILE A 723 -2.35 -38.81 4.21
CA ILE A 723 -1.46 -39.64 3.42
C ILE A 723 -0.38 -40.20 4.33
N GLU A 724 -0.23 -41.53 4.37
CA GLU A 724 0.90 -42.15 5.05
C GLU A 724 2.19 -41.90 4.25
N VAL A 725 3.20 -41.36 4.93
CA VAL A 725 4.51 -41.05 4.35
C VAL A 725 5.63 -41.65 5.19
N GLU A 726 6.72 -42.03 4.52
CA GLU A 726 7.96 -42.47 5.14
C GLU A 726 8.96 -41.30 5.20
N ILE A 727 9.61 -41.13 6.34
CA ILE A 727 10.71 -40.19 6.53
C ILE A 727 11.97 -40.79 5.88
N THR A 728 12.59 -40.05 4.98
CA THR A 728 13.71 -40.51 4.16
C THR A 728 14.83 -39.47 4.10
N SER A 729 15.98 -39.85 3.56
CA SER A 729 17.04 -38.86 3.22
C SER A 729 16.46 -37.78 2.31
N PRO A 730 16.80 -36.49 2.49
CA PRO A 730 16.39 -35.43 1.57
C PRO A 730 17.02 -35.59 0.17
N HIS A 731 18.04 -36.46 0.01
CA HIS A 731 18.70 -36.73 -1.27
C HIS A 731 18.09 -37.96 -1.93
N PHE A 732 17.07 -37.76 -2.76
CA PHE A 732 16.33 -38.84 -3.42
C PHE A 732 17.03 -39.41 -4.66
N PHE A 733 17.81 -38.58 -5.36
CA PHE A 733 18.47 -38.95 -6.61
C PHE A 733 19.97 -38.67 -6.57
N ASP A 734 20.77 -39.67 -6.94
CA ASP A 734 22.24 -39.61 -6.91
C ASP A 734 22.78 -39.05 -5.56
N PRO A 735 22.52 -39.70 -4.42
CA PRO A 735 22.90 -39.18 -3.10
C PRO A 735 24.41 -39.04 -2.91
N LYS A 736 25.22 -39.78 -3.69
CA LYS A 736 26.68 -39.65 -3.70
C LYS A 736 27.16 -38.43 -4.47
N GLY A 737 26.37 -37.94 -5.43
CA GLY A 737 26.71 -36.78 -6.25
C GLY A 737 27.73 -37.11 -7.33
N ASP A 738 27.68 -38.32 -7.89
CA ASP A 738 28.62 -38.79 -8.90
C ASP A 738 28.37 -38.07 -10.23
N ARG A 739 27.09 -37.83 -10.59
CA ARG A 739 26.72 -37.13 -11.84
C ARG A 739 27.12 -35.66 -11.83
N LEU A 740 27.06 -35.03 -10.65
CA LEU A 740 27.46 -33.66 -10.42
C LEU A 740 28.97 -33.44 -10.67
N ARG A 741 29.78 -34.46 -10.35
CA ARG A 741 31.26 -34.41 -10.37
C ARG A 741 31.88 -35.03 -11.62
N ALA A 742 31.05 -35.53 -12.55
CA ALA A 742 31.45 -36.17 -13.81
C ALA A 742 32.08 -35.23 -14.84
#